data_AF-A0A2G4RB10-F1
#
_entry.id   AF-A0A2G4RB10-F1
#
_cell.length_a   1.000
_cell.length_b   1.000
_cell.length_c   1.000
_cell.angle_alpha   90.00
_cell.angle_beta   90.00
_cell.angle_gamma   90.00
#
_symmetry.space_group_name_H-M   'P 1'
#
loop_
_entity.id
_entity.type
_entity.pdbx_description
1 polymer ?
#
loop_
_entity_poly.entity_id
_entity_poly.type
_entity_poly.pdbx_seq_one_letter_code
_entity_poly.pdbx_strand_id
1 'polypeptide(L)'
;MIYCYVDEITPDVIRGWAFNPNAADVPVTLHVVFDEQELLRIQCDAIREDVLEAGVPSSQVGFQFAPPASVLDNKTRKLTFKSRLDDVVLVYNNQEVPSIDFTETLPEQIFSYVDGNKAGALTGWVVSGNRITGMKGGRDLLVTCGGEKIGHIQADRYRGDVGKVLSCDPYCGFQFVPPPLFRKSYPQEFHFYVLPEMKELDNSPYFTSFVSDKYEGVVLDVVDQIDALHTQLTQLRRQVRDILPQPGYTLADYHKWATDYFPILRRYVDRTRVADTEEPLVSVICPVWRPDLSDFRAAVESVINQTWQNWELIIVDDCSEDEELRDLILEFVDLDPRIQAIFKETNDGISGTTNVGIENANGEWIAFFDHDDLLVDVAIEYMLREAKRSQADLLYSDEDKIDRSGYYSNPAFKTDWNYRLLLGVNYVCHFVMAKTALVKKVGGLNKKYDGAQDHDFLLRVSENLSARKIHHVPEILYHWRITAKSTAADIGNKSYAVDAGVQAVSDHLARRKLPAKVTSQLNNTLYSVEWTFKEEPTVTIIVPYKDEIPTTKRCLDAIIKLTAYKHYDVILIDNWSVTKEAKAFAKYVEKIPNAQILTLKEKFNYSRLNNKAAALSDSDFVVFLNNDVFVEQENWLNILVNEALADQEAAIVGGKFVYPNQTVQHAGVLLGIGDVAGHAHVGIPRDEGGYAGRAYFPQEMSAVTAAGMLVRKPAFDMVGGFDEENLTVAFNDIDLCLKIRDAGFKVIWTPDFCAEHHESLSRGSDDRPTTERRFFHETQYMLERWGDRLQRDPFYNPHFALDRQVFFDLLPPEVNLDRYPPLPKDQNVTPHLWEKSAEQTASKSSTTSKSAQKPAAKPTRRRKKASA
;
A
#
# COMPACT_ATOMS: atom_id res chain seq x y z
N MET A 1 85.87 4.11 -22.58
CA MET A 1 84.96 4.14 -23.75
C MET A 1 84.19 2.84 -23.78
N ILE A 2 82.86 2.93 -23.81
CA ILE A 2 81.92 1.81 -23.90
C ILE A 2 81.33 1.80 -25.30
N TYR A 3 81.23 0.63 -25.93
CA TYR A 3 80.48 0.47 -27.18
C TYR A 3 79.10 -0.10 -26.84
N CYS A 4 78.04 0.58 -27.28
CA CYS A 4 76.65 0.17 -27.10
C CYS A 4 76.02 -0.07 -28.47
N TYR A 5 75.65 -1.31 -28.73
CA TYR A 5 74.97 -1.74 -29.96
C TYR A 5 73.50 -1.94 -29.66
N VAL A 6 72.63 -1.34 -30.48
CA VAL A 6 71.18 -1.57 -30.40
C VAL A 6 70.76 -2.41 -31.60
N ASP A 7 70.18 -3.58 -31.32
CA ASP A 7 69.87 -4.59 -32.33
C ASP A 7 68.40 -4.52 -32.76
N GLU A 8 67.50 -4.18 -31.83
CA GLU A 8 66.06 -4.14 -32.08
C GLU A 8 65.43 -2.98 -31.32
N ILE A 9 64.54 -2.27 -32.01
CA ILE A 9 63.72 -1.22 -31.44
C ILE A 9 62.29 -1.52 -31.87
N THR A 10 61.42 -1.73 -30.89
CA THR A 10 59.98 -1.90 -31.06
C THR A 10 59.25 -1.15 -29.95
N PRO A 11 57.92 -0.94 -30.06
CA PRO A 11 57.12 -0.37 -28.98
C PRO A 11 57.15 -1.18 -27.67
N ASP A 12 57.44 -2.48 -27.77
CA ASP A 12 57.42 -3.39 -26.64
C ASP A 12 58.79 -3.60 -26.01
N VAL A 13 59.85 -3.54 -26.81
CA VAL A 13 61.20 -3.86 -26.38
C VAL A 13 62.26 -3.11 -27.19
N ILE A 14 63.27 -2.60 -26.48
CA ILE A 14 64.57 -2.20 -27.03
C ILE A 14 65.60 -3.20 -26.52
N ARG A 15 66.30 -3.86 -27.45
CA ARG A 15 67.33 -4.86 -27.13
C ARG A 15 68.65 -4.50 -27.79
N GLY A 16 69.73 -4.85 -27.11
CA GLY A 16 71.07 -4.60 -27.59
C GLY A 16 72.10 -5.23 -26.69
N TRP A 17 73.34 -4.80 -26.82
CA TRP A 17 74.43 -5.22 -25.98
C TRP A 17 75.47 -4.11 -25.86
N ALA A 18 76.17 -4.07 -24.73
CA ALA A 18 77.21 -3.08 -24.50
C ALA A 18 78.36 -3.66 -23.68
N PHE A 19 79.58 -3.25 -24.02
CA PHE A 19 80.78 -3.70 -23.31
C PHE A 19 81.84 -2.60 -23.25
N ASN A 20 82.72 -2.70 -22.26
CA ASN A 20 83.90 -1.86 -22.13
C ASN A 20 85.15 -2.68 -22.50
N PRO A 21 85.90 -2.35 -23.57
CA PRO A 21 87.09 -3.10 -23.96
C PRO A 21 88.18 -3.17 -22.88
N ASN A 22 88.21 -2.20 -21.94
CA ASN A 22 89.19 -2.16 -20.86
C ASN A 22 88.78 -3.00 -19.63
N ALA A 23 87.53 -3.48 -19.60
CA ALA A 23 86.96 -4.28 -18.52
C ALA A 23 85.87 -5.20 -19.10
N ALA A 24 86.25 -6.02 -20.09
CA ALA A 24 85.32 -6.78 -20.92
C ALA A 24 84.55 -7.86 -20.16
N ASP A 25 85.03 -8.25 -18.98
CA ASP A 25 84.46 -9.30 -18.14
C ASP A 25 83.44 -8.75 -17.11
N VAL A 26 83.21 -7.43 -17.10
CA VAL A 26 82.35 -6.74 -16.14
C VAL A 26 81.13 -6.14 -16.87
N PRO A 27 79.90 -6.49 -16.46
CA PRO A 27 78.69 -5.89 -17.01
C PRO A 27 78.68 -4.37 -16.91
N VAL A 28 78.37 -3.71 -18.01
CA VAL A 28 78.29 -2.25 -18.08
C VAL A 28 76.93 -1.77 -17.60
N THR A 29 76.90 -0.67 -16.85
CA THR A 29 75.66 0.04 -16.56
C THR A 29 75.48 1.20 -17.55
N LEU A 30 74.32 1.27 -18.20
CA LEU A 30 73.93 2.39 -19.05
C LEU A 30 72.74 3.17 -18.46
N HIS A 31 72.78 4.48 -18.64
CA HIS A 31 71.68 5.41 -18.39
C HIS A 31 70.99 5.68 -19.73
N VAL A 32 69.72 5.30 -19.84
CA VAL A 32 68.93 5.47 -21.06
C VAL A 32 68.32 6.87 -21.05
N VAL A 33 68.64 7.65 -22.08
CA VAL A 33 68.30 9.06 -22.18
C VAL A 33 67.46 9.29 -23.43
N PHE A 34 66.29 9.89 -23.25
CA PHE A 34 65.43 10.37 -24.33
C PHE A 34 65.34 11.89 -24.26
N ASP A 35 65.61 12.60 -25.36
CA ASP A 35 65.57 14.07 -25.44
C ASP A 35 66.30 14.77 -24.26
N GLU A 36 67.53 14.32 -23.97
CA GLU A 36 68.38 14.80 -22.87
C GLU A 36 67.90 14.48 -21.44
N GLN A 37 66.74 13.83 -21.27
CA GLN A 37 66.23 13.38 -19.98
C GLN A 37 66.55 11.91 -19.74
N GLU A 38 67.21 11.60 -18.61
CA GLU A 38 67.38 10.22 -18.15
C GLU A 38 66.05 9.66 -17.64
N LEU A 39 65.61 8.54 -18.21
CA LEU A 39 64.32 7.92 -17.86
C LEU A 39 64.48 6.57 -17.16
N LEU A 40 65.56 5.83 -17.44
CA LEU A 40 65.85 4.58 -16.75
C LEU A 40 67.35 4.24 -16.77
N ARG A 41 67.75 3.34 -15.88
CA ARG A 41 69.10 2.80 -15.77
C ARG A 41 69.06 1.29 -15.99
N ILE A 42 69.91 0.77 -16.87
CA ILE A 42 69.97 -0.65 -17.22
C ILE A 42 71.35 -1.22 -16.94
N GLN A 43 71.39 -2.51 -16.58
CA GLN A 43 72.61 -3.30 -16.44
C GLN A 43 72.71 -4.25 -17.64
N CYS A 44 73.87 -4.30 -18.27
CA CYS A 44 74.11 -5.08 -19.48
C CYS A 44 74.74 -6.43 -19.11
N ASP A 45 73.99 -7.29 -18.43
CA ASP A 45 74.41 -8.61 -17.94
C ASP A 45 73.63 -9.79 -18.54
N ALA A 46 72.74 -9.53 -19.49
CA ALA A 46 72.02 -10.59 -20.19
C ALA A 46 72.97 -11.38 -21.10
N ILE A 47 72.74 -12.69 -21.18
CA ILE A 47 73.61 -13.60 -21.93
C ILE A 47 73.36 -13.47 -23.44
N ARG A 48 74.42 -13.24 -24.21
CA ARG A 48 74.48 -13.13 -25.68
C ARG A 48 75.62 -13.99 -26.21
N GLU A 49 75.31 -15.26 -26.47
CA GLU A 49 76.29 -16.23 -26.99
C GLU A 49 76.73 -15.89 -28.43
N ASP A 50 75.84 -15.32 -29.23
CA ASP A 50 76.10 -14.84 -30.59
C ASP A 50 77.15 -13.72 -30.62
N VAL A 51 77.17 -12.87 -29.61
CA VAL A 51 78.14 -11.77 -29.47
C VAL A 51 79.51 -12.29 -29.00
N LEU A 52 79.53 -13.32 -28.15
CA LEU A 52 80.74 -14.05 -27.76
C LEU A 52 81.37 -14.75 -28.99
N GLU A 53 80.56 -15.40 -29.82
CA GLU A 53 81.01 -16.04 -31.07
C GLU A 53 81.57 -15.03 -32.10
N ALA A 54 81.09 -13.79 -32.08
CA ALA A 54 81.59 -12.69 -32.91
C ALA A 54 82.92 -12.06 -32.42
N GLY A 55 83.48 -12.54 -31.30
CA GLY A 55 84.81 -12.17 -30.80
C GLY A 55 84.83 -11.18 -29.63
N VAL A 56 83.70 -10.95 -28.95
CA VAL A 56 83.63 -10.13 -27.72
C VAL A 56 83.97 -10.99 -26.50
N PRO A 57 84.78 -10.53 -25.52
CA PRO A 57 85.36 -11.40 -24.49
C PRO A 57 84.39 -12.02 -23.46
N SER A 58 83.14 -11.54 -23.38
CA SER A 58 82.14 -12.00 -22.42
C SER A 58 80.79 -12.19 -23.10
N SER A 59 80.05 -13.23 -22.69
CA SER A 59 78.66 -13.42 -23.11
C SER A 59 77.68 -12.58 -22.27
N GLN A 60 78.07 -12.06 -21.11
CA GLN A 60 77.19 -11.24 -20.25
C GLN A 60 77.30 -9.76 -20.59
N VAL A 61 76.80 -9.40 -21.78
CA VAL A 61 76.90 -8.04 -22.33
C VAL A 61 75.56 -7.51 -22.87
N GLY A 62 74.52 -8.34 -22.87
CA GLY A 62 73.21 -8.00 -23.40
C GLY A 62 72.39 -7.11 -22.47
N PHE A 63 71.50 -6.31 -23.04
CA PHE A 63 70.44 -5.63 -22.33
C PHE A 63 69.12 -5.73 -23.08
N GLN A 64 68.03 -5.70 -22.33
CA GLN A 64 66.68 -5.64 -22.86
C GLN A 64 65.80 -4.85 -21.90
N PHE A 65 65.05 -3.86 -22.39
CA PHE A 65 64.09 -3.12 -21.59
C PHE A 65 62.89 -2.68 -22.43
N ALA A 66 61.75 -2.48 -21.76
CA ALA A 66 60.57 -1.89 -22.39
C ALA A 66 60.71 -0.36 -22.42
N PRO A 67 60.44 0.33 -23.55
CA PRO A 67 60.42 1.79 -23.58
C PRO A 67 59.42 2.35 -22.55
N PRO A 68 59.77 3.41 -21.79
CA PRO A 68 58.84 4.05 -20.87
C PRO A 68 57.56 4.54 -21.58
N ALA A 69 56.42 4.49 -20.90
CA ALA A 69 55.15 4.96 -21.46
C ALA A 69 55.19 6.43 -21.92
N SER A 70 56.03 7.26 -21.29
CA SER A 70 56.20 8.68 -21.61
C SER A 70 56.83 8.96 -22.98
N VAL A 71 57.45 7.96 -23.63
CA VAL A 71 58.10 8.12 -24.94
C VAL A 71 57.37 7.41 -26.08
N LEU A 72 56.26 6.72 -25.79
CA LEU A 72 55.42 6.00 -26.75
C LEU A 72 54.22 6.86 -27.19
N ASP A 73 54.50 8.09 -27.61
CA ASP A 73 53.51 9.16 -27.88
C ASP A 73 53.40 9.55 -29.37
N ASN A 74 53.96 8.74 -30.28
CA ASN A 74 54.06 8.99 -31.73
C ASN A 74 54.88 10.23 -32.12
N LYS A 75 55.61 10.85 -31.19
CA LYS A 75 56.54 11.92 -31.49
C LYS A 75 57.93 11.32 -31.66
N THR A 76 58.71 11.89 -32.58
CA THR A 76 60.10 11.51 -32.76
C THR A 76 60.93 11.99 -31.58
N ARG A 77 61.51 11.05 -30.84
CA ARG A 77 62.35 11.26 -29.65
C ARG A 77 63.77 10.79 -29.95
N LYS A 78 64.79 11.47 -29.43
CA LYS A 78 66.19 11.05 -29.60
C LYS A 78 66.62 10.15 -28.46
N LEU A 79 66.80 8.86 -28.75
CA LEU A 79 67.35 7.87 -27.84
C LEU A 79 68.88 7.90 -27.84
N THR A 80 69.47 8.02 -26.65
CA THR A 80 70.92 7.95 -26.42
C THR A 80 71.21 7.17 -25.14
N PHE A 81 72.46 6.73 -24.99
CA PHE A 81 72.93 6.04 -23.80
C PHE A 81 74.11 6.79 -23.20
N LYS A 82 74.13 6.94 -21.87
CA LYS A 82 75.23 7.57 -21.13
C LYS A 82 75.77 6.63 -20.06
N SER A 83 77.03 6.78 -19.70
CA SER A 83 77.64 6.15 -18.53
C SER A 83 78.24 7.24 -17.64
N ARG A 84 78.38 6.98 -16.34
CA ARG A 84 78.88 7.97 -15.38
C ARG A 84 80.38 8.23 -15.49
N LEU A 85 81.15 7.24 -15.95
CA LEU A 85 82.60 7.23 -15.87
C LEU A 85 83.30 7.11 -17.22
N ASP A 86 82.56 6.72 -18.27
CA ASP A 86 83.08 6.38 -19.58
C ASP A 86 82.21 7.01 -20.67
N ASP A 87 82.83 7.51 -21.74
CA ASP A 87 82.11 7.90 -22.95
C ASP A 87 81.47 6.68 -23.63
N VAL A 88 80.23 6.84 -24.10
CA VAL A 88 79.47 5.78 -24.77
C VAL A 88 79.40 6.07 -26.26
N VAL A 89 79.89 5.14 -27.07
CA VAL A 89 79.75 5.14 -28.52
C VAL A 89 78.52 4.29 -28.86
N LEU A 90 77.51 4.92 -29.45
CA LEU A 90 76.26 4.26 -29.84
C LEU A 90 76.34 3.79 -31.29
N VAL A 91 76.11 2.51 -31.50
CA VAL A 91 76.09 1.87 -32.81
C VAL A 91 74.69 1.34 -33.10
N TYR A 92 74.13 1.75 -34.24
CA TYR A 92 72.83 1.31 -34.72
C TYR A 92 72.90 1.09 -36.23
N ASN A 93 72.32 -0.01 -36.74
CA ASN A 93 72.44 -0.41 -38.15
C ASN A 93 73.89 -0.45 -38.67
N ASN A 94 74.81 -0.94 -37.84
CA ASN A 94 76.26 -1.03 -38.13
C ASN A 94 76.97 0.31 -38.41
N GLN A 95 76.41 1.44 -37.94
CA GLN A 95 77.05 2.76 -38.01
C GLN A 95 77.08 3.43 -36.63
N GLU A 96 78.16 4.16 -36.35
CA GLU A 96 78.22 5.03 -35.16
C GLU A 96 77.27 6.22 -35.37
N VAL A 97 76.33 6.39 -34.45
CA VAL A 97 75.30 7.43 -34.51
C VAL A 97 75.29 8.24 -33.22
N PRO A 98 75.05 9.57 -33.28
CA PRO A 98 74.96 10.40 -32.09
C PRO A 98 73.69 10.15 -31.27
N SER A 99 72.62 9.69 -31.93
CA SER A 99 71.34 9.31 -31.32
C SER A 99 70.54 8.44 -32.29
N ILE A 100 69.59 7.67 -31.76
CA ILE A 100 68.62 6.91 -32.55
C ILE A 100 67.27 7.63 -32.48
N ASP A 101 66.66 7.92 -33.62
CA ASP A 101 65.30 8.46 -33.68
C ASP A 101 64.30 7.35 -33.33
N PHE A 102 63.59 7.53 -32.22
CA PHE A 102 62.56 6.63 -31.71
C PHE A 102 61.19 7.27 -31.96
N THR A 103 60.39 6.66 -32.83
CA THR A 103 59.03 7.12 -33.16
C THR A 103 58.10 5.93 -33.14
N GLU A 104 57.75 5.45 -31.95
CA GLU A 104 56.92 4.27 -31.78
C GLU A 104 55.62 4.61 -31.03
N THR A 105 54.57 3.86 -31.36
CA THR A 105 53.29 3.87 -30.65
C THR A 105 52.90 2.45 -30.31
N LEU A 106 52.28 2.25 -29.16
CA LEU A 106 51.75 0.93 -28.82
C LEU A 106 50.51 0.65 -29.68
N PRO A 107 50.53 -0.41 -30.51
CA PRO A 107 49.37 -0.77 -31.30
C PRO A 107 48.19 -1.10 -30.39
N GLU A 108 47.01 -0.66 -30.79
CA GLU A 108 45.79 -0.94 -30.05
C GLU A 108 45.37 -2.40 -30.27
N GLN A 109 45.12 -3.11 -29.17
CA GLN A 109 44.57 -4.45 -29.18
C GLN A 109 43.06 -4.38 -29.04
N ILE A 110 42.36 -5.16 -29.86
CA ILE A 110 40.89 -5.27 -29.82
C ILE A 110 40.55 -6.68 -29.35
N PHE A 111 39.84 -6.76 -28.22
CA PHE A 111 39.20 -7.98 -27.73
C PHE A 111 37.70 -7.82 -27.82
N SER A 112 37.01 -8.90 -28.17
CA SER A 112 35.57 -8.85 -28.41
C SER A 112 34.96 -10.21 -28.23
N TYR A 113 33.64 -10.27 -28.03
CA TYR A 113 32.90 -11.51 -28.13
C TYR A 113 31.42 -11.25 -28.39
N VAL A 114 30.79 -12.06 -29.24
CA VAL A 114 29.33 -12.11 -29.40
C VAL A 114 28.75 -13.13 -28.40
N ASP A 115 28.01 -12.67 -27.39
CA ASP A 115 27.43 -13.52 -26.34
C ASP A 115 26.25 -14.37 -26.85
N GLY A 116 25.49 -13.83 -27.80
CA GLY A 116 24.37 -14.50 -28.46
C GLY A 116 23.03 -13.76 -28.35
N ASN A 117 21.94 -14.46 -28.70
CA ASN A 117 20.57 -13.92 -28.70
C ASN A 117 19.96 -13.96 -27.29
N LYS A 118 19.55 -12.79 -26.76
CA LYS A 118 18.78 -12.64 -25.51
C LYS A 118 17.55 -11.79 -25.79
N ALA A 119 16.35 -12.35 -25.58
CA ALA A 119 15.07 -11.66 -25.76
C ALA A 119 14.93 -10.94 -27.13
N GLY A 120 15.37 -11.60 -28.21
CA GLY A 120 15.25 -11.06 -29.57
C GLY A 120 16.33 -10.06 -29.98
N ALA A 121 17.35 -9.87 -29.14
CA ALA A 121 18.48 -9.00 -29.43
C ALA A 121 19.81 -9.76 -29.37
N LEU A 122 20.70 -9.47 -30.31
CA LEU A 122 22.07 -9.98 -30.33
C LEU A 122 22.92 -9.10 -29.41
N THR A 123 23.51 -9.71 -28.39
CA THR A 123 24.37 -9.02 -27.42
C THR A 123 25.80 -9.49 -27.52
N GLY A 124 26.73 -8.62 -27.16
CA GLY A 124 28.14 -8.93 -27.04
C GLY A 124 28.88 -7.77 -26.40
N TRP A 125 30.20 -7.79 -26.50
CA TRP A 125 31.06 -6.72 -26.01
C TRP A 125 32.29 -6.57 -26.89
N VAL A 126 32.85 -5.35 -26.90
CA VAL A 126 34.10 -5.00 -27.58
C VAL A 126 34.86 -4.02 -26.71
N VAL A 127 36.13 -4.32 -26.48
CA VAL A 127 37.08 -3.40 -25.88
C VAL A 127 38.30 -3.25 -26.77
N SER A 128 38.81 -2.04 -26.83
CA SER A 128 40.03 -1.71 -27.53
C SER A 128 40.95 -0.91 -26.61
N GLY A 129 42.23 -1.18 -26.67
CA GLY A 129 43.19 -0.40 -25.91
C GLY A 129 44.56 -1.02 -25.96
N ASN A 130 45.49 -0.42 -25.25
CA ASN A 130 46.80 -1.01 -25.01
C ASN A 130 47.16 -0.86 -23.54
N ARG A 131 48.32 -1.41 -23.16
CA ARG A 131 48.81 -1.38 -21.77
C ARG A 131 49.00 0.03 -21.19
N ILE A 132 49.01 1.09 -22.02
CA ILE A 132 49.15 2.48 -21.59
C ILE A 132 47.78 3.17 -21.50
N THR A 133 46.94 3.03 -22.52
CA THR A 133 45.64 3.72 -22.59
C THR A 133 44.54 3.04 -21.78
N GLY A 134 44.78 1.78 -21.37
CA GLY A 134 43.77 0.92 -20.77
C GLY A 134 42.77 0.42 -21.81
N MET A 135 42.13 -0.72 -21.52
CA MET A 135 41.11 -1.30 -22.38
C MET A 135 39.80 -0.51 -22.21
N LYS A 136 39.32 0.13 -23.27
CA LYS A 136 38.11 0.98 -23.27
C LYS A 136 37.04 0.42 -24.19
N GLY A 137 35.77 0.63 -23.82
CA GLY A 137 34.63 0.33 -24.67
C GLY A 137 34.29 1.51 -25.60
N GLY A 138 33.03 1.56 -26.06
CA GLY A 138 32.52 2.65 -26.88
C GLY A 138 32.88 2.57 -28.36
N ARG A 139 33.25 1.38 -28.87
CA ARG A 139 33.60 1.16 -30.28
C ARG A 139 32.37 1.07 -31.17
N ASP A 140 32.48 1.67 -32.35
CA ASP A 140 31.47 1.57 -33.40
C ASP A 140 31.54 0.23 -34.12
N LEU A 141 30.39 -0.40 -34.32
CA LEU A 141 30.23 -1.71 -34.90
C LEU A 141 29.31 -1.65 -36.11
N LEU A 142 29.74 -2.27 -37.20
CA LEU A 142 28.91 -2.55 -38.37
C LEU A 142 28.34 -3.97 -38.26
N VAL A 143 27.03 -4.10 -38.44
CA VAL A 143 26.34 -5.40 -38.48
C VAL A 143 25.90 -5.72 -39.89
N THR A 144 26.19 -6.93 -40.36
CA THR A 144 25.75 -7.43 -41.66
C THR A 144 25.05 -8.78 -41.53
N CYS A 145 24.11 -9.08 -42.43
CA CYS A 145 23.42 -10.37 -42.50
C CYS A 145 23.26 -10.77 -43.97
N GLY A 146 23.74 -11.95 -44.35
CA GLY A 146 23.71 -12.41 -45.75
C GLY A 146 24.45 -11.47 -46.72
N GLY A 147 25.47 -10.73 -46.25
CA GLY A 147 26.25 -9.77 -47.03
C GLY A 147 25.67 -8.35 -47.11
N GLU A 148 24.44 -8.12 -46.63
CA GLU A 148 23.84 -6.77 -46.57
C GLU A 148 24.17 -6.06 -45.25
N LYS A 149 24.45 -4.76 -45.30
CA LYS A 149 24.63 -3.92 -44.11
C LYS A 149 23.27 -3.62 -43.49
N ILE A 150 23.05 -4.08 -42.26
CA ILE A 150 21.74 -4.00 -41.60
C ILE A 150 21.71 -3.11 -40.37
N GLY A 151 22.86 -2.65 -39.88
CA GLY A 151 22.90 -1.75 -38.74
C GLY A 151 24.29 -1.23 -38.37
N HIS A 152 24.29 -0.15 -37.61
CA HIS A 152 25.48 0.46 -37.01
C HIS A 152 25.18 0.75 -35.54
N ILE A 153 26.02 0.27 -34.62
CA ILE A 153 25.81 0.41 -33.18
C ILE A 153 27.11 0.72 -32.45
N GLN A 154 27.02 1.39 -31.32
CA GLN A 154 28.17 1.64 -30.45
C GLN A 154 28.17 0.65 -29.28
N ALA A 155 29.34 0.15 -28.91
CA ALA A 155 29.54 -0.76 -27.80
C ALA A 155 29.77 -0.02 -26.47
N ASP A 156 28.79 0.79 -26.05
CA ASP A 156 28.84 1.68 -24.89
C ASP A 156 27.96 1.25 -23.70
N ARG A 157 27.37 0.05 -23.73
CA ARG A 157 26.51 -0.45 -22.65
C ARG A 157 27.30 -1.01 -21.48
N TYR A 158 26.79 -0.82 -20.27
CA TYR A 158 27.42 -1.30 -19.04
C TYR A 158 27.43 -2.85 -18.94
N ARG A 159 28.62 -3.40 -18.71
CA ARG A 159 28.98 -4.82 -18.53
C ARG A 159 30.05 -4.93 -17.44
N GLY A 160 29.63 -4.75 -16.20
CA GLY A 160 30.51 -4.85 -15.04
C GLY A 160 31.16 -6.23 -14.85
N ASP A 161 30.53 -7.30 -15.36
CA ASP A 161 31.08 -8.65 -15.40
C ASP A 161 32.32 -8.73 -16.30
N VAL A 162 32.24 -8.17 -17.52
CA VAL A 162 33.36 -8.10 -18.47
C VAL A 162 34.43 -7.15 -17.95
N GLY A 163 34.02 -5.96 -17.49
CA GLY A 163 34.91 -4.95 -16.88
C GLY A 163 35.76 -5.53 -15.74
N LYS A 164 35.16 -6.36 -14.88
CA LYS A 164 35.85 -7.02 -13.77
C LYS A 164 36.80 -8.13 -14.23
N VAL A 165 36.41 -8.94 -15.22
CA VAL A 165 37.22 -10.07 -15.70
C VAL A 165 38.43 -9.60 -16.52
N LEU A 166 38.24 -8.60 -17.39
CA LEU A 166 39.28 -8.08 -18.28
C LEU A 166 40.03 -6.87 -17.69
N SER A 167 39.65 -6.43 -16.49
CA SER A 167 40.17 -5.19 -15.86
C SER A 167 40.09 -3.99 -16.82
N CYS A 168 38.94 -3.81 -17.45
CA CYS A 168 38.68 -2.80 -18.49
C CYS A 168 37.51 -1.87 -18.11
N ASP A 169 37.25 -0.88 -18.96
CA ASP A 169 36.04 -0.05 -18.86
C ASP A 169 34.79 -0.94 -18.91
N PRO A 170 33.88 -0.85 -17.92
CA PRO A 170 32.66 -1.63 -17.93
C PRO A 170 31.67 -1.18 -19.02
N TYR A 171 31.79 0.01 -19.63
CA TYR A 171 30.91 0.44 -20.72
C TYR A 171 31.39 -0.07 -22.09
N CYS A 172 31.39 -1.40 -22.26
CA CYS A 172 31.93 -2.08 -23.43
C CYS A 172 30.94 -3.04 -24.12
N GLY A 173 29.70 -3.14 -23.62
CA GLY A 173 28.67 -4.00 -24.18
C GLY A 173 27.93 -3.37 -25.36
N PHE A 174 27.35 -4.20 -26.21
CA PHE A 174 26.39 -3.76 -27.23
C PHE A 174 25.13 -4.63 -27.21
N GLN A 175 24.03 -4.07 -27.68
CA GLN A 175 22.79 -4.78 -27.96
C GLN A 175 22.28 -4.35 -29.35
N PHE A 176 22.16 -5.30 -30.26
CA PHE A 176 21.62 -5.10 -31.59
C PHE A 176 20.29 -5.83 -31.74
N VAL A 177 19.25 -5.12 -32.15
CA VAL A 177 17.98 -5.76 -32.51
C VAL A 177 17.86 -5.75 -34.05
N PRO A 178 18.01 -6.90 -34.74
CA PRO A 178 17.91 -6.93 -36.19
C PRO A 178 16.56 -6.39 -36.68
N PRO A 179 16.47 -5.68 -37.81
CA PRO A 179 15.19 -5.28 -38.38
C PRO A 179 14.27 -6.49 -38.66
N PRO A 180 12.93 -6.35 -38.64
CA PRO A 180 11.99 -7.47 -38.79
C PRO A 180 12.23 -8.37 -40.04
N LEU A 181 12.72 -7.78 -41.13
CA LEU A 181 13.07 -8.49 -42.37
C LEU A 181 14.16 -9.57 -42.16
N PHE A 182 15.04 -9.38 -41.17
CA PHE A 182 16.16 -10.26 -40.80
C PHE A 182 15.90 -11.01 -39.48
N ARG A 183 14.62 -11.23 -39.11
CA ARG A 183 14.22 -12.10 -38.00
C ARG A 183 13.48 -13.33 -38.54
N LYS A 184 14.17 -14.18 -39.31
CA LYS A 184 13.56 -15.38 -39.89
C LYS A 184 13.50 -16.53 -38.89
N SER A 185 12.53 -17.42 -39.11
CA SER A 185 12.30 -18.64 -38.31
C SER A 185 13.31 -19.76 -38.57
N TYR A 186 14.18 -19.60 -39.57
CA TYR A 186 15.32 -20.47 -39.82
C TYR A 186 16.63 -19.73 -39.51
N PRO A 187 17.72 -20.44 -39.18
CA PRO A 187 18.98 -19.80 -38.80
C PRO A 187 19.50 -18.84 -39.87
N GLN A 188 19.85 -17.63 -39.45
CA GLN A 188 20.50 -16.61 -40.26
C GLN A 188 21.90 -16.34 -39.72
N GLU A 189 22.78 -15.91 -40.62
CA GLU A 189 24.20 -15.65 -40.36
C GLU A 189 24.43 -14.15 -40.19
N PHE A 190 24.85 -13.74 -39.00
CA PHE A 190 25.15 -12.35 -38.66
C PHE A 190 26.64 -12.14 -38.47
N HIS A 191 27.18 -11.11 -39.11
CA HIS A 191 28.56 -10.69 -38.90
C HIS A 191 28.63 -9.32 -38.22
N PHE A 192 29.59 -9.18 -37.31
CA PHE A 192 29.86 -7.95 -36.59
C PHE A 192 31.30 -7.51 -36.85
N TYR A 193 31.50 -6.26 -37.27
CA TYR A 193 32.81 -5.68 -37.55
C TYR A 193 33.05 -4.42 -36.74
N VAL A 194 34.21 -4.30 -36.11
CA VAL A 194 34.66 -3.06 -35.46
C VAL A 194 35.08 -2.04 -36.53
N LEU A 195 34.58 -0.82 -36.45
CA LEU A 195 34.95 0.29 -37.34
C LEU A 195 35.99 1.21 -36.69
N PRO A 196 36.90 1.82 -37.50
CA PRO A 196 37.02 1.69 -38.96
C PRO A 196 37.84 0.47 -39.43
N GLU A 197 38.44 -0.30 -38.52
CA GLU A 197 39.42 -1.34 -38.82
C GLU A 197 38.82 -2.55 -39.58
N MET A 198 37.49 -2.65 -39.63
CA MET A 198 36.72 -3.77 -40.20
C MET A 198 37.12 -5.12 -39.63
N LYS A 199 37.58 -5.14 -38.37
CA LYS A 199 37.95 -6.37 -37.67
C LYS A 199 36.69 -7.10 -37.22
N GLU A 200 36.53 -8.34 -37.65
CA GLU A 200 35.40 -9.18 -37.23
C GLU A 200 35.52 -9.56 -35.75
N LEU A 201 34.39 -9.59 -35.04
CA LEU A 201 34.34 -9.93 -33.62
C LEU A 201 34.55 -11.44 -33.40
N ASP A 202 35.06 -11.81 -32.22
CA ASP A 202 35.11 -13.23 -31.88
C ASP A 202 33.68 -13.80 -31.70
N ASN A 203 33.46 -15.03 -32.15
CA ASN A 203 32.13 -15.64 -32.30
C ASN A 203 31.22 -14.96 -33.34
N SER A 204 31.82 -14.26 -34.32
CA SER A 204 31.23 -13.81 -35.58
C SER A 204 31.89 -14.57 -36.75
N PRO A 205 31.14 -15.16 -37.71
CA PRO A 205 29.68 -15.12 -37.83
C PRO A 205 28.95 -15.85 -36.70
N TYR A 206 27.85 -15.24 -36.24
CA TYR A 206 26.94 -15.83 -35.27
C TYR A 206 25.69 -16.34 -35.98
N PHE A 207 25.41 -17.63 -35.83
CA PHE A 207 24.23 -18.29 -36.39
C PHE A 207 23.10 -18.31 -35.38
N THR A 208 21.97 -17.69 -35.71
CA THR A 208 20.77 -17.79 -34.88
C THR A 208 19.50 -17.71 -35.72
N SER A 209 18.47 -18.44 -35.31
CA SER A 209 17.12 -18.23 -35.79
C SER A 209 16.38 -17.40 -34.76
N PHE A 210 15.67 -16.36 -35.21
CA PHE A 210 14.71 -15.66 -34.36
C PHE A 210 13.38 -16.41 -34.44
N VAL A 211 13.38 -17.65 -33.93
CA VAL A 211 12.13 -18.23 -33.46
C VAL A 211 11.84 -17.48 -32.16
N SER A 212 11.05 -16.41 -32.26
CA SER A 212 10.24 -16.09 -31.09
C SER A 212 9.41 -17.33 -30.82
N ASP A 213 9.17 -17.62 -29.54
CA ASP A 213 7.94 -18.28 -29.18
C ASP A 213 6.85 -17.76 -30.11
N LYS A 214 6.28 -18.65 -30.92
CA LYS A 214 5.17 -18.27 -31.82
C LYS A 214 3.99 -17.69 -31.02
N TYR A 215 4.04 -17.84 -29.70
CA TYR A 215 3.20 -17.21 -28.72
C TYR A 215 3.71 -15.86 -28.20
N GLU A 216 4.99 -15.53 -28.16
CA GLU A 216 5.45 -14.24 -27.61
C GLU A 216 5.23 -13.08 -28.59
N GLY A 217 5.38 -13.30 -29.89
CA GLY A 217 4.98 -12.29 -30.90
C GLY A 217 3.47 -12.16 -31.03
N VAL A 218 2.73 -13.27 -30.87
CA VAL A 218 1.25 -13.23 -30.79
C VAL A 218 0.79 -12.66 -29.46
N VAL A 219 1.49 -12.89 -28.36
CA VAL A 219 1.19 -12.34 -27.03
C VAL A 219 1.61 -10.89 -26.97
N LEU A 220 2.69 -10.45 -27.62
CA LEU A 220 3.02 -9.03 -27.74
C LEU A 220 2.09 -8.34 -28.73
N ASP A 221 1.70 -8.95 -29.85
CA ASP A 221 0.67 -8.38 -30.73
C ASP A 221 -0.71 -8.40 -30.05
N VAL A 222 -1.01 -9.40 -29.21
CA VAL A 222 -2.23 -9.48 -28.41
C VAL A 222 -2.14 -8.56 -27.20
N VAL A 223 -0.98 -8.33 -26.60
CA VAL A 223 -0.76 -7.37 -25.50
C VAL A 223 -0.76 -5.97 -26.07
N ASP A 224 -0.17 -5.71 -27.22
CA ASP A 224 -0.24 -4.45 -27.96
C ASP A 224 -1.65 -4.23 -28.52
N GLN A 225 -2.36 -5.27 -28.95
CA GLN A 225 -3.79 -5.18 -29.29
C GLN A 225 -4.65 -5.02 -28.05
N ILE A 226 -4.34 -5.65 -26.92
CA ILE A 226 -5.04 -5.47 -25.65
C ILE A 226 -4.75 -4.08 -25.12
N ASP A 227 -3.53 -3.55 -25.23
CA ASP A 227 -3.12 -2.22 -24.80
C ASP A 227 -3.67 -1.17 -25.76
N ALA A 228 -3.73 -1.45 -27.07
CA ALA A 228 -4.39 -0.59 -28.04
C ALA A 228 -5.91 -0.64 -27.89
N LEU A 229 -6.51 -1.80 -27.63
CA LEU A 229 -7.93 -1.95 -27.31
C LEU A 229 -8.23 -1.39 -25.93
N HIS A 230 -7.33 -1.44 -24.96
CA HIS A 230 -7.47 -0.86 -23.63
C HIS A 230 -7.27 0.65 -23.69
N THR A 231 -6.36 1.14 -24.54
CA THR A 231 -6.19 2.57 -24.85
C THR A 231 -7.39 3.08 -25.65
N GLN A 232 -7.91 2.31 -26.61
CA GLN A 232 -9.12 2.64 -27.35
C GLN A 232 -10.36 2.51 -26.49
N LEU A 233 -10.47 1.53 -25.60
CA LEU A 233 -11.56 1.36 -24.63
C LEU A 233 -11.44 2.41 -23.54
N THR A 234 -10.25 2.85 -23.16
CA THR A 234 -10.03 3.96 -22.24
C THR A 234 -10.31 5.28 -22.94
N GLN A 235 -9.95 5.45 -24.21
CA GLN A 235 -10.36 6.58 -25.04
C GLN A 235 -11.84 6.57 -25.34
N LEU A 236 -12.48 5.42 -25.56
CA LEU A 236 -13.92 5.27 -25.76
C LEU A 236 -14.65 5.41 -24.44
N ARG A 237 -14.14 4.91 -23.32
CA ARG A 237 -14.68 5.17 -21.97
C ARG A 237 -14.51 6.63 -21.63
N ARG A 238 -13.40 7.27 -22.02
CA ARG A 238 -13.17 8.70 -21.86
C ARG A 238 -14.04 9.52 -22.80
N GLN A 239 -14.18 9.15 -24.06
CA GLN A 239 -15.07 9.80 -25.03
C GLN A 239 -16.54 9.56 -24.66
N VAL A 240 -16.91 8.37 -24.22
CA VAL A 240 -18.22 8.05 -23.65
C VAL A 240 -18.41 8.84 -22.37
N ARG A 241 -17.41 8.99 -21.49
CA ARG A 241 -17.43 9.85 -20.29
C ARG A 241 -17.47 11.35 -20.64
N ASP A 242 -16.88 11.76 -21.76
CA ASP A 242 -16.86 13.12 -22.31
C ASP A 242 -18.15 13.43 -23.09
N ILE A 243 -18.85 12.40 -23.60
CA ILE A 243 -20.16 12.45 -24.28
C ILE A 243 -21.31 12.27 -23.27
N LEU A 244 -21.07 11.56 -22.16
CA LEU A 244 -21.96 11.46 -21.02
C LEU A 244 -22.03 12.83 -20.32
N PRO A 245 -23.21 13.32 -19.91
CA PRO A 245 -23.33 14.67 -19.38
C PRO A 245 -22.62 14.83 -18.01
N GLN A 246 -21.70 15.80 -17.99
CA GLN A 246 -21.03 16.51 -16.89
C GLN A 246 -19.93 15.76 -16.09
N PRO A 247 -18.76 16.41 -15.84
CA PRO A 247 -17.83 15.95 -14.82
C PRO A 247 -18.60 15.92 -13.49
N GLY A 248 -18.71 14.73 -12.89
CA GLY A 248 -19.29 14.66 -11.54
C GLY A 248 -18.42 15.44 -10.57
N TYR A 249 -19.00 15.81 -9.43
CA TYR A 249 -18.25 16.51 -8.40
C TYR A 249 -17.15 15.60 -7.86
N THR A 250 -15.98 16.16 -7.59
CA THR A 250 -14.91 15.49 -6.84
C THR A 250 -14.70 16.20 -5.51
N LEU A 251 -13.89 15.62 -4.62
CA LEU A 251 -13.45 16.34 -3.41
C LEU A 251 -12.76 17.68 -3.71
N ALA A 252 -12.15 17.85 -4.90
CA ALA A 252 -11.56 19.13 -5.30
C ALA A 252 -12.62 20.19 -5.63
N ASP A 253 -13.82 19.76 -6.04
CA ASP A 253 -14.97 20.62 -6.37
C ASP A 253 -15.90 20.85 -5.16
N TYR A 254 -15.47 20.45 -3.96
CA TYR A 254 -16.34 20.38 -2.79
C TYR A 254 -17.05 21.69 -2.46
N HIS A 255 -16.38 22.85 -2.55
CA HIS A 255 -17.03 24.13 -2.29
C HIS A 255 -18.27 24.35 -3.17
N LYS A 256 -18.16 24.01 -4.46
CA LYS A 256 -19.27 24.12 -5.40
C LYS A 256 -20.36 23.11 -5.06
N TRP A 257 -19.98 21.86 -4.77
CA TRP A 257 -20.91 20.82 -4.34
C TRP A 257 -21.72 21.26 -3.11
N ALA A 258 -21.04 21.76 -2.07
CA ALA A 258 -21.63 22.18 -0.81
C ALA A 258 -22.58 23.37 -0.99
N THR A 259 -22.18 24.35 -1.80
CA THR A 259 -23.02 25.52 -2.13
C THR A 259 -24.34 25.13 -2.80
N ASP A 260 -24.32 24.10 -3.66
CA ASP A 260 -25.53 23.56 -4.29
C ASP A 260 -26.33 22.67 -3.31
N TYR A 261 -25.63 21.96 -2.42
CA TYR A 261 -26.18 20.97 -1.50
C TYR A 261 -27.04 21.58 -0.37
N PHE A 262 -26.56 22.58 0.37
CA PHE A 262 -27.28 23.09 1.55
C PHE A 262 -28.69 23.62 1.24
N PRO A 263 -28.94 24.37 0.14
CA PRO A 263 -30.31 24.74 -0.24
C PRO A 263 -31.22 23.54 -0.54
N ILE A 264 -30.66 22.44 -1.06
CA ILE A 264 -31.41 21.21 -1.34
C ILE A 264 -31.78 20.52 -0.03
N LEU A 265 -30.81 20.37 0.88
CA LEU A 265 -31.02 19.81 2.21
C LEU A 265 -32.09 20.62 2.97
N ARG A 266 -32.01 21.95 2.95
CA ARG A 266 -33.02 22.83 3.56
C ARG A 266 -34.41 22.60 3.01
N ARG A 267 -34.57 22.60 1.68
CA ARG A 267 -35.87 22.33 1.03
C ARG A 267 -36.39 20.93 1.34
N TYR A 268 -35.51 19.95 1.46
CA TYR A 268 -35.88 18.60 1.84
C TYR A 268 -36.46 18.56 3.26
N VAL A 269 -35.78 19.17 4.24
CA VAL A 269 -36.25 19.24 5.62
C VAL A 269 -37.59 19.96 5.73
N ASP A 270 -37.74 21.10 5.06
CA ASP A 270 -38.99 21.87 5.05
C ASP A 270 -40.14 21.07 4.41
N ARG A 271 -39.90 20.39 3.29
CA ARG A 271 -40.92 19.56 2.59
C ARG A 271 -41.34 18.32 3.37
N THR A 272 -40.42 17.76 4.16
CA THR A 272 -40.66 16.53 4.93
C THR A 272 -41.04 16.81 6.38
N ARG A 273 -41.20 18.09 6.75
CA ARG A 273 -41.64 18.48 8.09
C ARG A 273 -43.02 17.92 8.37
N VAL A 274 -43.09 17.01 9.33
CA VAL A 274 -44.31 16.54 9.96
C VAL A 274 -44.40 17.26 11.30
N ALA A 275 -45.59 17.70 11.71
CA ALA A 275 -45.79 18.25 13.04
C ALA A 275 -45.38 17.18 14.07
N ASP A 276 -44.27 17.40 14.78
CA ASP A 276 -43.89 16.53 15.87
C ASP A 276 -44.71 16.92 17.09
N THR A 277 -45.35 15.95 17.73
CA THR A 277 -46.19 16.20 18.90
C THR A 277 -45.39 16.29 20.19
N GLU A 278 -44.15 15.78 20.20
CA GLU A 278 -43.31 15.74 21.41
C GLU A 278 -42.44 16.99 21.58
N GLU A 279 -42.11 17.67 20.46
CA GLU A 279 -41.22 18.85 20.40
C GLU A 279 -40.12 18.87 21.48
N PRO A 280 -39.17 17.92 21.51
CA PRO A 280 -38.15 17.87 22.56
C PRO A 280 -37.28 19.14 22.61
N LEU A 281 -36.97 19.59 23.83
CA LEU A 281 -36.03 20.70 24.08
C LEU A 281 -34.59 20.22 23.90
N VAL A 282 -33.79 20.99 23.16
CA VAL A 282 -32.35 20.76 22.97
C VAL A 282 -31.53 21.84 23.66
N SER A 283 -30.67 21.45 24.61
CA SER A 283 -29.69 22.35 25.23
C SER A 283 -28.41 22.35 24.40
N VAL A 284 -28.14 23.48 23.74
CA VAL A 284 -26.89 23.72 23.01
C VAL A 284 -25.87 24.28 24.01
N ILE A 285 -24.79 23.56 24.24
CA ILE A 285 -23.76 23.92 25.22
C ILE A 285 -22.59 24.56 24.50
N CYS A 286 -22.31 25.83 24.82
CA CYS A 286 -21.29 26.66 24.19
C CYS A 286 -20.26 27.14 25.24
N PRO A 287 -19.14 26.42 25.44
CA PRO A 287 -18.05 26.88 26.29
C PRO A 287 -17.24 27.97 25.58
N VAL A 288 -17.00 29.10 26.25
CA VAL A 288 -16.36 30.28 25.67
C VAL A 288 -15.07 30.63 26.41
N TRP A 289 -13.98 30.85 25.67
CA TRP A 289 -12.75 31.41 26.20
C TRP A 289 -12.02 32.27 25.17
N ARG A 290 -12.11 33.60 25.32
CA ARG A 290 -11.43 34.61 24.48
C ARG A 290 -11.56 34.37 22.96
N PRO A 291 -12.77 34.19 22.42
CA PRO A 291 -12.98 34.00 20.98
C PRO A 291 -12.71 35.29 20.20
N ASP A 292 -12.58 35.17 18.88
CA ASP A 292 -12.78 36.31 17.99
C ASP A 292 -14.26 36.72 18.04
N LEU A 293 -14.55 37.99 18.34
CA LEU A 293 -15.92 38.47 18.55
C LEU A 293 -16.80 38.32 17.30
N SER A 294 -16.22 38.41 16.09
CA SER A 294 -16.97 38.26 14.85
C SER A 294 -17.31 36.80 14.55
N ASP A 295 -16.37 35.90 14.82
CA ASP A 295 -16.59 34.45 14.69
C ASP A 295 -17.61 33.98 15.75
N PHE A 296 -17.52 34.48 16.99
CA PHE A 296 -18.49 34.19 18.06
C PHE A 296 -19.89 34.69 17.74
N ARG A 297 -20.03 35.92 17.22
CA ARG A 297 -21.33 36.46 16.78
C ARG A 297 -21.96 35.55 15.73
N ALA A 298 -21.18 35.12 14.72
CA ALA A 298 -21.68 34.21 13.68
C ALA A 298 -22.07 32.83 14.25
N ALA A 299 -21.32 32.31 15.22
CA ALA A 299 -21.62 31.06 15.90
C ALA A 299 -22.99 31.11 16.61
N VAL A 300 -23.22 32.14 17.44
CA VAL A 300 -24.49 32.34 18.15
C VAL A 300 -25.65 32.55 17.17
N GLU A 301 -25.45 33.36 16.13
CA GLU A 301 -26.45 33.58 15.07
C GLU A 301 -26.82 32.27 14.34
N SER A 302 -25.87 31.33 14.15
CA SER A 302 -26.16 30.03 13.54
C SER A 302 -27.10 29.16 14.38
N VAL A 303 -27.05 29.29 15.72
CA VAL A 303 -28.00 28.65 16.64
C VAL A 303 -29.35 29.35 16.61
N ILE A 304 -29.36 30.68 16.60
CA ILE A 304 -30.61 31.48 16.52
C ILE A 304 -31.41 31.13 15.27
N ASN A 305 -30.72 30.92 14.15
CA ASN A 305 -31.31 30.65 12.83
C ASN A 305 -31.72 29.19 12.61
N GLN A 306 -31.59 28.31 13.61
CA GLN A 306 -32.02 26.93 13.49
C GLN A 306 -33.51 26.83 13.17
N THR A 307 -33.87 25.85 12.34
CA THR A 307 -35.26 25.54 11.98
C THR A 307 -36.09 25.03 13.15
N TRP A 308 -35.51 24.14 13.93
CA TRP A 308 -36.09 23.72 15.20
C TRP A 308 -36.10 24.91 16.16
N GLN A 309 -37.25 25.26 16.74
CA GLN A 309 -37.34 26.44 17.60
C GLN A 309 -37.24 26.12 19.10
N ASN A 310 -37.48 24.86 19.49
CA ASN A 310 -37.44 24.44 20.89
C ASN A 310 -36.01 24.03 21.30
N TRP A 311 -35.16 25.04 21.46
CA TRP A 311 -33.81 24.92 21.98
C TRP A 311 -33.54 25.98 23.04
N GLU A 312 -32.54 25.74 23.87
CA GLU A 312 -31.89 26.74 24.72
C GLU A 312 -30.39 26.75 24.41
N LEU A 313 -29.76 27.92 24.42
CA LEU A 313 -28.33 28.08 24.21
C LEU A 313 -27.68 28.49 25.54
N ILE A 314 -26.82 27.65 26.08
CA ILE A 314 -26.13 27.89 27.35
C ILE A 314 -24.69 28.28 27.04
N ILE A 315 -24.42 29.58 27.12
CA ILE A 315 -23.11 30.19 26.93
C ILE A 315 -22.40 30.22 28.27
N VAL A 316 -21.26 29.53 28.39
CA VAL A 316 -20.47 29.49 29.62
C VAL A 316 -19.12 30.14 29.37
N ASP A 317 -18.93 31.37 29.86
CA ASP A 317 -17.66 32.08 29.79
C ASP A 317 -16.68 31.58 30.86
N ASP A 318 -15.55 31.01 30.43
CA ASP A 318 -14.51 30.42 31.28
C ASP A 318 -13.51 31.45 31.82
N CYS A 319 -14.05 32.53 32.38
CA CYS A 319 -13.28 33.65 32.89
C CYS A 319 -12.38 34.25 31.80
N SER A 320 -12.98 34.72 30.69
CA SER A 320 -12.21 35.34 29.59
C SER A 320 -11.54 36.66 29.98
N GLU A 321 -12.06 37.35 31.01
CA GLU A 321 -11.64 38.70 31.42
C GLU A 321 -11.73 39.73 30.28
N ASP A 322 -12.77 39.62 29.45
CA ASP A 322 -13.00 40.45 28.27
C ASP A 322 -14.36 41.17 28.40
N GLU A 323 -14.32 42.50 28.57
CA GLU A 323 -15.52 43.33 28.71
C GLU A 323 -16.34 43.39 27.41
N GLU A 324 -15.69 43.43 26.25
CA GLU A 324 -16.39 43.49 24.95
C GLU A 324 -17.13 42.18 24.66
N LEU A 325 -16.50 41.04 24.96
CA LEU A 325 -17.14 39.73 24.89
C LEU A 325 -18.33 39.64 25.87
N ARG A 326 -18.15 40.12 27.10
CA ARG A 326 -19.22 40.09 28.11
C ARG A 326 -20.42 40.91 27.66
N ASP A 327 -20.20 42.11 27.15
CA ASP A 327 -21.25 42.98 26.62
C ASP A 327 -21.96 42.32 25.43
N LEU A 328 -21.21 41.67 24.53
CA LEU A 328 -21.77 40.93 23.41
C LEU A 328 -22.64 39.74 23.85
N ILE A 329 -22.20 38.97 24.85
CA ILE A 329 -22.99 37.87 25.40
C ILE A 329 -24.30 38.40 26.00
N LEU A 330 -24.25 39.50 26.74
CA LEU A 330 -25.44 40.12 27.33
C LEU A 330 -26.38 40.70 26.26
N GLU A 331 -25.86 41.26 25.16
CA GLU A 331 -26.65 41.70 24.00
C GLU A 331 -27.50 40.54 23.45
N PHE A 332 -26.92 39.35 23.32
CA PHE A 332 -27.64 38.16 22.84
C PHE A 332 -28.69 37.65 23.83
N VAL A 333 -28.39 37.66 25.14
CA VAL A 333 -29.36 37.29 26.18
C VAL A 333 -30.57 38.23 26.18
N ASP A 334 -30.34 39.53 25.96
CA ASP A 334 -31.42 40.52 25.84
C ASP A 334 -32.22 40.37 24.53
N LEU A 335 -31.57 39.89 23.46
CA LEU A 335 -32.18 39.71 22.13
C LEU A 335 -33.08 38.48 22.03
N ASP A 336 -32.65 37.35 22.59
CA ASP A 336 -33.37 36.07 22.50
C ASP A 336 -33.48 35.39 23.87
N PRO A 337 -34.71 35.21 24.41
CA PRO A 337 -34.92 34.66 25.76
C PRO A 337 -34.54 33.17 25.89
N ARG A 338 -34.21 32.50 24.79
CA ARG A 338 -33.70 31.12 24.79
C ARG A 338 -32.21 31.04 25.12
N ILE A 339 -31.51 32.19 25.21
CA ILE A 339 -30.08 32.25 25.47
C ILE A 339 -29.84 32.52 26.96
N GLN A 340 -29.04 31.67 27.59
CA GLN A 340 -28.58 31.79 28.96
C GLN A 340 -27.07 32.01 28.99
N ALA A 341 -26.61 32.98 29.78
CA ALA A 341 -25.19 33.23 30.02
C ALA A 341 -24.78 32.85 31.45
N ILE A 342 -23.64 32.18 31.58
CA ILE A 342 -23.00 31.85 32.85
C ILE A 342 -21.56 32.37 32.80
N PHE A 343 -21.20 33.25 33.72
CA PHE A 343 -19.85 33.80 33.83
C PHE A 343 -19.13 33.17 35.01
N LYS A 344 -18.04 32.44 34.73
CA LYS A 344 -17.25 31.78 35.77
C LYS A 344 -16.25 32.74 36.39
N GLU A 345 -15.98 32.56 37.68
CA GLU A 345 -14.97 33.32 38.41
C GLU A 345 -13.54 32.79 38.17
N THR A 346 -13.42 31.51 37.79
CA THR A 346 -12.14 30.84 37.55
C THR A 346 -12.14 30.10 36.22
N ASN A 347 -10.97 30.08 35.57
CA ASN A 347 -10.76 29.27 34.38
C ASN A 347 -10.56 27.79 34.76
N ASP A 348 -11.49 26.91 34.37
CA ASP A 348 -11.39 25.47 34.62
C ASP A 348 -11.08 24.62 33.40
N GLY A 349 -10.84 25.25 32.25
CA GLY A 349 -10.58 24.58 30.98
C GLY A 349 -11.85 24.01 30.35
N ILE A 350 -11.68 23.47 29.14
CA ILE A 350 -12.79 23.07 28.26
C ILE A 350 -13.74 22.06 28.92
N SER A 351 -13.22 21.01 29.58
CA SER A 351 -14.08 20.01 30.23
C SER A 351 -14.87 20.59 31.39
N GLY A 352 -14.23 21.39 32.25
CA GLY A 352 -14.90 22.00 33.42
C GLY A 352 -16.01 22.95 32.99
N THR A 353 -15.73 23.79 32.00
CA THR A 353 -16.68 24.78 31.46
C THR A 353 -17.85 24.12 30.74
N THR A 354 -17.59 23.10 29.93
CA THR A 354 -18.65 22.33 29.27
C THR A 354 -19.55 21.62 30.30
N ASN A 355 -18.96 21.08 31.38
CA ASN A 355 -19.74 20.42 32.44
C ASN A 355 -20.66 21.38 33.19
N VAL A 356 -20.24 22.62 33.44
CA VAL A 356 -21.14 23.67 33.99
C VAL A 356 -22.35 23.88 33.08
N GLY A 357 -22.14 23.90 31.76
CA GLY A 357 -23.22 23.95 30.79
C GLY A 357 -24.16 22.73 30.87
N ILE A 358 -23.60 21.51 30.90
CA ILE A 358 -24.34 20.25 31.06
C ILE A 358 -25.18 20.22 32.35
N GLU A 359 -24.65 20.76 33.45
CA GLU A 359 -25.35 20.81 34.74
C GLU A 359 -26.56 21.75 34.71
N ASN A 360 -26.49 22.82 33.91
CA ASN A 360 -27.57 23.80 33.74
C ASN A 360 -28.53 23.47 32.57
N ALA A 361 -28.28 22.38 31.83
CA ALA A 361 -29.12 21.92 30.74
C ALA A 361 -30.50 21.40 31.22
N ASN A 362 -31.57 21.97 30.67
CA ASN A 362 -32.97 21.59 30.90
C ASN A 362 -33.54 20.71 29.78
N GLY A 363 -32.86 20.65 28.63
CA GLY A 363 -33.26 19.89 27.47
C GLY A 363 -33.23 18.38 27.67
N GLU A 364 -34.05 17.67 26.90
CA GLU A 364 -33.97 16.21 26.79
C GLU A 364 -32.66 15.79 26.09
N TRP A 365 -32.18 16.64 25.19
CA TRP A 365 -30.96 16.46 24.42
C TRP A 365 -29.93 17.53 24.74
N ILE A 366 -28.66 17.13 24.74
CA ILE A 366 -27.50 18.01 24.78
C ILE A 366 -26.82 17.98 23.41
N ALA A 367 -26.55 19.17 22.88
CA ALA A 367 -25.76 19.40 21.67
C ALA A 367 -24.45 20.10 22.07
N PHE A 368 -23.30 19.51 21.69
CA PHE A 368 -21.99 20.10 21.93
C PHE A 368 -21.64 21.07 20.80
N PHE A 369 -21.29 22.32 21.12
CA PHE A 369 -21.09 23.37 20.14
C PHE A 369 -19.90 24.27 20.53
N ASP A 370 -18.95 24.43 19.62
CA ASP A 370 -17.79 25.30 19.86
C ASP A 370 -18.11 26.75 19.49
N HIS A 371 -17.49 27.68 20.23
CA HIS A 371 -17.84 29.10 20.19
C HIS A 371 -17.44 29.84 18.91
N ASP A 372 -16.66 29.22 18.03
CA ASP A 372 -16.18 29.79 16.77
C ASP A 372 -16.66 29.03 15.52
N ASP A 373 -17.47 27.99 15.70
CA ASP A 373 -17.98 27.15 14.61
C ASP A 373 -19.42 27.50 14.22
N LEU A 374 -19.92 26.90 13.13
CA LEU A 374 -21.27 27.15 12.63
C LEU A 374 -22.08 25.87 12.54
N LEU A 375 -23.33 25.94 12.99
CA LEU A 375 -24.34 24.94 12.67
C LEU A 375 -24.99 25.22 11.31
N VAL A 376 -25.24 24.17 10.54
CA VAL A 376 -26.15 24.25 9.39
C VAL A 376 -27.55 24.55 9.91
N ASP A 377 -28.33 25.39 9.22
CA ASP A 377 -29.64 25.89 9.66
C ASP A 377 -30.70 24.81 9.98
N VAL A 378 -30.50 23.59 9.50
CA VAL A 378 -31.35 22.42 9.77
C VAL A 378 -30.75 21.41 10.74
N ALA A 379 -29.56 21.66 11.30
CA ALA A 379 -28.79 20.69 12.08
C ALA A 379 -29.60 20.04 13.20
N ILE A 380 -30.20 20.85 14.10
CA ILE A 380 -30.95 20.34 15.25
C ILE A 380 -32.19 19.56 14.80
N GLU A 381 -32.95 20.10 13.84
CA GLU A 381 -34.17 19.45 13.34
C GLU A 381 -33.86 18.11 12.66
N TYR A 382 -32.80 18.04 11.85
CA TYR A 382 -32.40 16.82 11.16
C TYR A 382 -31.94 15.75 12.16
N MET A 383 -31.09 16.14 13.13
CA MET A 383 -30.61 15.25 14.17
C MET A 383 -31.76 14.65 14.99
N LEU A 384 -32.76 15.45 15.40
CA LEU A 384 -33.91 14.95 16.13
C LEU A 384 -34.78 13.97 15.32
N ARG A 385 -34.98 14.25 14.03
CA ARG A 385 -35.73 13.34 13.14
C ARG A 385 -35.01 12.02 12.98
N GLU A 386 -33.70 12.04 12.78
CA GLU A 386 -32.89 10.84 12.70
C GLU A 386 -32.81 10.11 14.04
N ALA A 387 -32.81 10.81 15.17
CA ALA A 387 -32.89 10.21 16.50
C ALA A 387 -34.19 9.42 16.67
N LYS A 388 -35.32 9.99 16.24
CA LYS A 388 -36.63 9.35 16.26
C LYS A 388 -36.69 8.16 15.31
N ARG A 389 -36.11 8.28 14.12
CA ARG A 389 -36.07 7.21 13.11
C ARG A 389 -35.24 6.00 13.57
N SER A 390 -34.03 6.27 14.04
CA SER A 390 -33.06 5.26 14.47
C SER A 390 -33.31 4.77 15.90
N GLN A 391 -34.13 5.48 16.68
CA GLN A 391 -34.28 5.28 18.13
C GLN A 391 -32.95 5.41 18.88
N ALA A 392 -32.04 6.23 18.38
CA ALA A 392 -30.74 6.47 18.98
C ALA A 392 -30.83 7.31 20.26
N ASP A 393 -29.83 7.16 21.13
CA ASP A 393 -29.62 7.98 22.32
C ASP A 393 -28.38 8.88 22.19
N LEU A 394 -27.50 8.61 21.21
CA LEU A 394 -26.42 9.48 20.77
C LEU A 394 -26.39 9.52 19.23
N LEU A 395 -26.20 10.71 18.67
CA LEU A 395 -26.04 10.95 17.25
C LEU A 395 -24.78 11.74 16.99
N TYR A 396 -24.19 11.49 15.83
CA TYR A 396 -23.15 12.35 15.28
C TYR A 396 -23.34 12.58 13.79
N SER A 397 -22.95 13.76 13.29
CA SER A 397 -23.05 14.13 11.88
C SER A 397 -21.71 14.09 11.16
N ASP A 398 -21.75 14.22 9.84
CA ASP A 398 -20.59 14.67 9.07
C ASP A 398 -20.33 16.17 9.32
N GLU A 399 -19.11 16.59 9.02
CA GLU A 399 -18.65 17.98 9.14
C GLU A 399 -17.77 18.34 7.94
N ASP A 400 -17.64 19.63 7.67
CA ASP A 400 -16.64 20.17 6.77
C ASP A 400 -15.86 21.31 7.43
N LYS A 401 -14.97 21.95 6.67
CA LYS A 401 -14.28 23.14 7.11
C LYS A 401 -14.76 24.37 6.35
N ILE A 402 -14.87 25.48 7.06
CA ILE A 402 -15.22 26.79 6.48
C ILE A 402 -14.17 27.84 6.82
N ASP A 403 -13.79 28.67 5.85
CA ASP A 403 -12.95 29.83 6.10
C ASP A 403 -13.76 31.13 6.27
N ARG A 404 -13.07 32.23 6.61
CA ARG A 404 -13.72 33.55 6.81
C ARG A 404 -14.36 34.13 5.54
N SER A 405 -14.06 33.59 4.35
CA SER A 405 -14.70 33.99 3.10
C SER A 405 -15.98 33.20 2.80
N GLY A 406 -16.30 32.19 3.62
CA GLY A 406 -17.39 31.25 3.38
C GLY A 406 -17.01 30.14 2.40
N TYR A 407 -15.72 29.88 2.20
CA TYR A 407 -15.26 28.80 1.35
C TYR A 407 -15.28 27.47 2.12
N TYR A 408 -15.99 26.48 1.58
CA TYR A 408 -16.11 25.14 2.15
C TYR A 408 -15.01 24.22 1.63
N SER A 409 -14.34 23.49 2.52
CA SER A 409 -13.25 22.57 2.15
C SER A 409 -13.19 21.36 3.09
N ASN A 410 -12.38 20.37 2.72
CA ASN A 410 -12.02 19.23 3.58
C ASN A 410 -13.21 18.54 4.26
N PRO A 411 -14.20 18.05 3.51
CA PRO A 411 -15.32 17.31 4.11
C PRO A 411 -14.82 16.04 4.79
N ALA A 412 -15.28 15.85 6.03
CA ALA A 412 -15.17 14.60 6.77
C ALA A 412 -16.46 13.79 6.57
N PHE A 413 -16.54 13.06 5.47
CA PHE A 413 -17.58 12.07 5.21
C PHE A 413 -17.28 10.80 5.99
N LYS A 414 -17.96 10.63 7.12
CA LYS A 414 -17.65 9.61 8.11
C LYS A 414 -18.32 8.29 7.75
N THR A 415 -17.83 7.27 8.43
CA THR A 415 -18.44 5.94 8.50
C THR A 415 -19.54 5.92 9.56
N ASP A 416 -20.47 4.98 9.46
CA ASP A 416 -21.29 4.57 10.60
C ASP A 416 -20.41 4.08 11.76
N TRP A 417 -21.02 3.95 12.95
CA TRP A 417 -20.31 3.73 14.20
C TRP A 417 -19.32 2.56 14.12
N ASN A 418 -18.04 2.90 14.22
CA ASN A 418 -16.90 1.99 14.14
C ASN A 418 -16.05 2.10 15.41
N TYR A 419 -16.35 1.25 16.39
CA TYR A 419 -15.62 1.22 17.66
C TYR A 419 -14.13 0.94 17.45
N ARG A 420 -13.79 0.07 16.50
CA ARG A 420 -12.40 -0.31 16.24
C ARG A 420 -11.59 0.88 15.70
N LEU A 421 -12.17 1.65 14.77
CA LEU A 421 -11.58 2.89 14.27
C LEU A 421 -11.46 3.95 15.38
N LEU A 422 -12.47 4.05 16.27
CA LEU A 422 -12.45 4.98 17.40
C LEU A 422 -11.24 4.75 18.32
N LEU A 423 -10.73 3.53 18.45
CA LEU A 423 -9.53 3.28 19.26
C LEU A 423 -8.26 3.89 18.65
N GLY A 424 -8.22 4.04 17.31
CA GLY A 424 -7.09 4.61 16.58
C GLY A 424 -7.18 6.12 16.40
N VAL A 425 -8.39 6.68 16.27
CA VAL A 425 -8.60 8.12 16.04
C VAL A 425 -10.03 8.54 16.42
N ASN A 426 -10.20 9.75 16.96
CA ASN A 426 -11.53 10.34 17.13
C ASN A 426 -12.11 10.83 15.80
N TYR A 427 -12.60 9.91 14.98
CA TYR A 427 -13.23 10.24 13.69
C TYR A 427 -14.65 10.84 13.83
N VAL A 428 -15.26 10.76 15.02
CA VAL A 428 -16.61 11.27 15.29
C VAL A 428 -16.60 12.79 15.39
N CYS A 429 -15.67 13.36 16.15
CA CYS A 429 -15.45 14.81 16.29
C CYS A 429 -16.77 15.58 16.46
N HIS A 430 -17.10 16.55 15.59
CA HIS A 430 -18.35 17.30 15.61
C HIS A 430 -19.28 16.86 14.47
N PHE A 431 -20.59 17.02 14.53
CA PHE A 431 -21.41 17.52 15.62
C PHE A 431 -22.03 16.35 16.38
N VAL A 432 -21.97 16.38 17.71
CA VAL A 432 -22.50 15.31 18.58
C VAL A 432 -23.72 15.82 19.34
N MET A 433 -24.80 15.05 19.30
CA MET A 433 -26.01 15.26 20.10
C MET A 433 -26.32 13.99 20.90
N ALA A 434 -26.55 14.10 22.20
CA ALA A 434 -26.80 12.96 23.07
C ALA A 434 -27.91 13.26 24.07
N LYS A 435 -28.68 12.24 24.46
CA LYS A 435 -29.69 12.41 25.51
C LYS A 435 -29.04 12.88 26.80
N THR A 436 -29.64 13.88 27.44
CA THR A 436 -29.16 14.43 28.72
C THR A 436 -29.04 13.34 29.79
N ALA A 437 -29.98 12.39 29.82
CA ALA A 437 -29.92 11.24 30.72
C ALA A 437 -28.68 10.35 30.49
N LEU A 438 -28.26 10.17 29.23
CA LEU A 438 -27.04 9.44 28.89
C LEU A 438 -25.79 10.20 29.32
N VAL A 439 -25.70 11.50 29.02
CA VAL A 439 -24.56 12.35 29.40
C VAL A 439 -24.36 12.34 30.92
N LYS A 440 -25.45 12.49 31.68
CA LYS A 440 -25.44 12.44 33.16
C LYS A 440 -25.06 11.06 33.68
N LYS A 441 -25.52 9.98 33.04
CA LYS A 441 -25.13 8.59 33.40
C LYS A 441 -23.64 8.32 33.17
N VAL A 442 -23.08 8.85 32.08
CA VAL A 442 -21.67 8.67 31.69
C VAL A 442 -20.72 9.59 32.48
N GLY A 443 -21.23 10.70 33.00
CA GLY A 443 -20.50 11.62 33.89
C GLY A 443 -19.80 12.78 33.19
N GLY A 444 -20.38 13.33 32.11
CA GLY A 444 -19.88 14.53 31.43
C GLY A 444 -18.47 14.37 30.82
N LEU A 445 -17.77 15.49 30.60
CA LEU A 445 -16.39 15.53 30.13
C LEU A 445 -15.40 15.44 31.30
N ASN A 446 -14.24 14.81 31.11
CA ASN A 446 -13.28 14.60 32.19
C ASN A 446 -12.00 15.41 31.94
N LYS A 447 -11.76 16.38 32.83
CA LYS A 447 -10.60 17.29 32.82
C LYS A 447 -9.24 16.59 32.75
N LYS A 448 -9.15 15.34 33.22
CA LYS A 448 -7.93 14.52 33.10
C LYS A 448 -7.46 14.39 31.64
N TYR A 449 -8.40 14.44 30.69
CA TYR A 449 -8.13 14.23 29.27
C TYR A 449 -8.33 15.51 28.46
N ASP A 450 -8.22 16.71 29.04
CA ASP A 450 -8.24 17.96 28.27
C ASP A 450 -7.23 17.88 27.11
N GLY A 451 -7.70 18.14 25.88
CA GLY A 451 -7.02 17.89 24.61
C GLY A 451 -7.52 16.64 23.85
N ALA A 452 -8.20 15.73 24.53
CA ALA A 452 -8.85 14.52 23.99
C ALA A 452 -10.14 14.15 24.77
N GLN A 453 -10.78 15.15 25.38
CA GLN A 453 -11.89 14.97 26.31
C GLN A 453 -13.16 14.45 25.63
N ASP A 454 -13.36 14.85 24.38
CA ASP A 454 -14.40 14.38 23.47
C ASP A 454 -14.20 12.89 23.13
N HIS A 455 -12.95 12.50 22.84
CA HIS A 455 -12.58 11.11 22.57
C HIS A 455 -12.82 10.22 23.78
N ASP A 456 -12.37 10.63 24.98
CA ASP A 456 -12.66 9.91 26.23
C ASP A 456 -14.17 9.79 26.48
N PHE A 457 -14.93 10.86 26.25
CA PHE A 457 -16.39 10.82 26.42
C PHE A 457 -17.03 9.77 25.51
N LEU A 458 -16.70 9.75 24.22
CA LEU A 458 -17.22 8.76 23.27
C LEU A 458 -16.80 7.32 23.62
N LEU A 459 -15.58 7.14 24.10
CA LEU A 459 -15.10 5.84 24.61
C LEU A 459 -15.92 5.39 25.82
N ARG A 460 -16.21 6.27 26.80
CA ARG A 460 -17.08 5.95 27.94
C ARG A 460 -18.54 5.74 27.55
N VAL A 461 -19.04 6.44 26.53
CA VAL A 461 -20.37 6.15 25.96
C VAL A 461 -20.41 4.72 25.43
N SER A 462 -19.38 4.28 24.70
CA SER A 462 -19.31 2.91 24.17
C SER A 462 -19.30 1.82 25.25
N GLU A 463 -18.90 2.16 26.48
CA GLU A 463 -18.96 1.27 27.65
C GLU A 463 -20.39 1.13 28.22
N ASN A 464 -21.23 2.15 28.03
CA ASN A 464 -22.52 2.31 28.72
C ASN A 464 -23.75 2.24 27.80
N LEU A 465 -23.52 2.26 26.49
CA LEU A 465 -24.54 2.31 25.45
C LEU A 465 -24.25 1.25 24.39
N SER A 466 -25.29 0.55 23.95
CA SER A 466 -25.17 -0.38 22.82
C SER A 466 -24.88 0.39 21.54
N ALA A 467 -24.03 -0.15 20.67
CA ALA A 467 -23.72 0.42 19.36
C ALA A 467 -24.99 0.73 18.51
N ARG A 468 -26.07 -0.04 18.68
CA ARG A 468 -27.35 0.19 17.98
C ARG A 468 -28.08 1.47 18.40
N LYS A 469 -27.69 2.06 19.52
CA LYS A 469 -28.23 3.33 20.05
C LYS A 469 -27.33 4.53 19.70
N ILE A 470 -26.26 4.30 18.93
CA ILE A 470 -25.40 5.33 18.39
C ILE A 470 -25.68 5.40 16.89
N HIS A 471 -26.10 6.56 16.39
CA HIS A 471 -26.49 6.73 14.99
C HIS A 471 -25.65 7.79 14.30
N HIS A 472 -25.16 7.45 13.13
CA HIS A 472 -24.49 8.37 12.24
C HIS A 472 -25.50 9.02 11.31
N VAL A 473 -25.46 10.35 11.23
CA VAL A 473 -26.22 11.16 10.28
C VAL A 473 -25.25 11.59 9.19
N PRO A 474 -25.20 10.92 8.02
CA PRO A 474 -24.23 11.21 6.96
C PRO A 474 -24.64 12.45 6.16
N GLU A 475 -24.89 13.54 6.87
CA GLU A 475 -25.13 14.86 6.33
C GLU A 475 -24.18 15.83 7.01
N ILE A 476 -23.69 16.79 6.23
CA ILE A 476 -22.86 17.87 6.75
C ILE A 476 -23.79 18.81 7.52
N LEU A 477 -23.71 18.77 8.85
CA LEU A 477 -24.55 19.59 9.74
C LEU A 477 -23.73 20.58 10.59
N TYR A 478 -22.41 20.58 10.40
CA TYR A 478 -21.46 21.36 11.18
C TYR A 478 -20.33 21.87 10.27
N HIS A 479 -19.97 23.13 10.44
CA HIS A 479 -18.84 23.75 9.75
C HIS A 479 -17.76 24.11 10.77
N TRP A 480 -16.63 23.43 10.69
CA TRP A 480 -15.47 23.70 11.52
C TRP A 480 -14.67 24.87 10.94
N ARG A 481 -14.58 25.97 11.68
CA ARG A 481 -13.93 27.19 11.21
C ARG A 481 -12.41 27.06 11.20
N ILE A 482 -11.80 27.39 10.06
CA ILE A 482 -10.34 27.52 9.95
C ILE A 482 -9.95 28.95 10.32
N THR A 483 -9.28 29.13 11.46
CA THR A 483 -8.63 30.39 11.84
C THR A 483 -7.13 30.19 12.03
N ALA A 484 -6.33 31.26 11.86
CA ALA A 484 -4.86 31.20 12.01
C ALA A 484 -4.38 30.81 13.43
N LYS A 485 -5.29 30.77 14.41
CA LYS A 485 -5.05 30.32 15.79
C LYS A 485 -5.83 29.04 16.16
N SER A 486 -6.69 28.54 15.27
CA SER A 486 -7.51 27.35 15.52
C SER A 486 -6.66 26.08 15.41
N THR A 487 -7.01 25.08 16.22
CA THR A 487 -6.53 23.70 16.10
C THR A 487 -6.68 23.16 14.67
N ALA A 488 -7.63 23.70 13.89
CA ALA A 488 -7.82 23.37 12.48
C ALA A 488 -6.65 23.78 11.56
N ALA A 489 -5.83 24.75 11.97
CA ALA A 489 -4.74 25.34 11.19
C ALA A 489 -3.33 24.99 11.70
N ASP A 490 -3.14 24.75 13.00
CA ASP A 490 -1.82 24.50 13.57
C ASP A 490 -1.81 23.26 14.48
N ILE A 491 -1.10 22.23 14.03
CA ILE A 491 -0.89 20.99 14.78
C ILE A 491 0.03 21.28 15.98
N GLY A 492 0.67 22.46 16.11
CA GLY A 492 1.77 22.79 17.03
C GLY A 492 1.59 22.66 18.56
N ASN A 493 0.39 22.43 19.10
CA ASN A 493 0.16 22.27 20.56
C ASN A 493 0.39 20.83 21.11
N LYS A 494 1.27 20.07 20.46
CA LYS A 494 1.21 18.60 20.30
C LYS A 494 1.29 17.71 21.53
N SER A 495 2.15 17.94 22.52
CA SER A 495 2.48 16.82 23.43
C SER A 495 1.34 16.48 24.40
N TYR A 496 0.72 17.47 25.03
CA TYR A 496 -0.27 17.19 26.08
C TYR A 496 -1.53 16.54 25.52
N ALA A 497 -2.02 16.94 24.34
CA ALA A 497 -3.20 16.35 23.71
C ALA A 497 -2.93 14.93 23.22
N VAL A 498 -1.71 14.68 22.72
CA VAL A 498 -1.26 13.32 22.36
C VAL A 498 -1.21 12.43 23.61
N ASP A 499 -0.58 12.89 24.69
CA ASP A 499 -0.49 12.15 25.95
C ASP A 499 -1.87 11.91 26.56
N ALA A 500 -2.75 12.92 26.53
CA ALA A 500 -4.13 12.83 27.01
C ALA A 500 -4.94 11.78 26.25
N GLY A 501 -4.81 11.73 24.92
CA GLY A 501 -5.51 10.74 24.10
C GLY A 501 -4.95 9.33 24.24
N VAL A 502 -3.63 9.16 24.31
CA VAL A 502 -3.02 7.86 24.64
C VAL A 502 -3.54 7.37 26.00
N GLN A 503 -3.62 8.26 27.00
CA GLN A 503 -4.14 7.94 28.32
C GLN A 503 -5.65 7.62 28.28
N ALA A 504 -6.45 8.35 27.49
CA ALA A 504 -7.89 8.12 27.33
C ALA A 504 -8.18 6.72 26.79
N VAL A 505 -7.53 6.33 25.69
CA VAL A 505 -7.66 5.00 25.09
C VAL A 505 -7.13 3.92 26.04
N SER A 506 -5.97 4.15 26.69
CA SER A 506 -5.39 3.20 27.65
C SER A 506 -6.33 2.93 28.83
N ASP A 507 -6.88 3.99 29.43
CA ASP A 507 -7.78 3.86 30.58
C ASP A 507 -9.11 3.24 30.17
N HIS A 508 -9.62 3.53 28.97
CA HIS A 508 -10.79 2.86 28.41
C HIS A 508 -10.59 1.35 28.28
N LEU A 509 -9.49 0.92 27.67
CA LEU A 509 -9.18 -0.50 27.51
C LEU A 509 -8.98 -1.19 28.88
N ALA A 510 -8.35 -0.50 29.84
CA ALA A 510 -8.22 -0.97 31.21
C ALA A 510 -9.58 -1.15 31.91
N ARG A 511 -10.52 -0.20 31.76
CA ARG A 511 -11.90 -0.31 32.30
C ARG A 511 -12.65 -1.50 31.67
N ARG A 512 -12.45 -1.74 30.37
CA ARG A 512 -13.00 -2.90 29.66
C ARG A 512 -12.27 -4.21 29.93
N LYS A 513 -11.17 -4.18 30.69
CA LYS A 513 -10.30 -5.33 31.01
C LYS A 513 -9.70 -5.98 29.76
N LEU A 514 -9.40 -5.18 28.73
CA LEU A 514 -8.74 -5.63 27.52
C LEU A 514 -7.22 -5.37 27.65
N PRO A 515 -6.37 -6.40 27.63
CA PRO A 515 -4.92 -6.23 27.75
C PRO A 515 -4.36 -5.64 26.46
N ALA A 516 -3.88 -4.41 26.52
CA ALA A 516 -3.30 -3.72 25.38
C ALA A 516 -2.24 -2.71 25.80
N LYS A 517 -1.37 -2.35 24.87
CA LYS A 517 -0.46 -1.22 24.95
C LYS A 517 -0.84 -0.21 23.89
N VAL A 518 -1.06 1.04 24.30
CA VAL A 518 -1.41 2.14 23.40
C VAL A 518 -0.20 3.05 23.20
N THR A 519 0.05 3.45 21.97
CA THR A 519 1.10 4.41 21.61
C THR A 519 0.57 5.42 20.60
N SER A 520 1.19 6.61 20.52
CA SER A 520 0.89 7.56 19.45
C SER A 520 1.62 7.19 18.17
N GLN A 521 0.97 7.36 17.02
CA GLN A 521 1.58 7.32 15.70
C GLN A 521 1.97 8.74 15.26
N LEU A 522 3.14 8.88 14.63
CA LEU A 522 3.63 10.14 14.05
C LEU A 522 3.69 11.33 15.05
N ASN A 523 3.72 11.06 16.35
CA ASN A 523 3.63 12.07 17.43
C ASN A 523 2.43 13.01 17.27
N ASN A 524 1.29 12.47 16.80
CA ASN A 524 0.02 13.17 16.63
C ASN A 524 -1.08 12.42 17.40
N THR A 525 -2.32 12.94 17.38
CA THR A 525 -3.53 12.36 18.03
C THR A 525 -4.08 11.16 17.24
N LEU A 526 -3.17 10.31 16.79
CA LEU A 526 -3.40 9.07 16.07
C LEU A 526 -2.78 7.96 16.92
N TYR A 527 -3.48 6.86 17.14
CA TYR A 527 -3.09 5.85 18.13
C TYR A 527 -2.92 4.47 17.49
N SER A 528 -1.98 3.69 18.01
CA SER A 528 -1.81 2.26 17.72
C SER A 528 -2.14 1.47 18.98
N VAL A 529 -2.88 0.38 18.81
CA VAL A 529 -3.29 -0.50 19.91
C VAL A 529 -2.69 -1.88 19.69
N GLU A 530 -1.66 -2.18 20.47
CA GLU A 530 -1.01 -3.49 20.47
C GLU A 530 -1.68 -4.38 21.53
N TRP A 531 -2.48 -5.34 21.10
CA TRP A 531 -3.13 -6.32 21.98
C TRP A 531 -2.13 -7.29 22.60
N THR A 532 -2.27 -7.57 23.90
CA THR A 532 -1.32 -8.38 24.69
C THR A 532 -1.98 -9.58 25.38
N PHE A 533 -2.93 -10.22 24.69
CA PHE A 533 -3.57 -11.44 25.17
C PHE A 533 -2.54 -12.57 25.38
N LYS A 534 -2.78 -13.39 26.39
CA LYS A 534 -1.95 -14.57 26.72
C LYS A 534 -2.52 -15.87 26.15
N GLU A 535 -3.76 -15.82 25.67
CA GLU A 535 -4.43 -16.97 25.07
C GLU A 535 -3.79 -17.28 23.73
N GLU A 536 -3.49 -18.55 23.48
CA GLU A 536 -2.95 -19.04 22.21
C GLU A 536 -3.89 -20.12 21.64
N PRO A 537 -5.09 -19.73 21.16
CA PRO A 537 -6.04 -20.66 20.53
C PRO A 537 -5.43 -21.36 19.30
N THR A 538 -5.95 -22.53 18.98
CA THR A 538 -5.45 -23.32 17.84
C THR A 538 -5.87 -22.69 16.50
N VAL A 539 -4.97 -22.72 15.52
CA VAL A 539 -5.23 -22.16 14.18
C VAL A 539 -4.83 -23.13 13.06
N THR A 540 -5.74 -23.41 12.13
CA THR A 540 -5.39 -24.11 10.89
C THR A 540 -5.28 -23.13 9.72
N ILE A 541 -4.14 -23.10 9.04
CA ILE A 541 -3.90 -22.30 7.83
C ILE A 541 -4.21 -23.16 6.60
N ILE A 542 -5.16 -22.72 5.79
CA ILE A 542 -5.62 -23.43 4.59
C ILE A 542 -5.10 -22.71 3.36
N VAL A 543 -4.36 -23.43 2.52
CA VAL A 543 -3.75 -22.90 1.30
C VAL A 543 -4.12 -23.76 0.09
N PRO A 544 -5.14 -23.37 -0.71
CA PRO A 544 -5.45 -24.08 -1.93
C PRO A 544 -4.43 -23.74 -3.03
N TYR A 545 -4.03 -24.76 -3.80
CA TYR A 545 -3.16 -24.58 -4.95
C TYR A 545 -3.47 -25.58 -6.06
N LYS A 546 -3.06 -25.23 -7.28
CA LYS A 546 -3.02 -26.12 -8.42
C LYS A 546 -1.84 -25.73 -9.28
N ASP A 547 -0.94 -26.66 -9.52
CA ASP A 547 0.33 -26.38 -10.20
C ASP A 547 1.08 -25.24 -9.47
N GLU A 548 1.87 -24.40 -10.16
CA GLU A 548 2.60 -23.26 -9.55
C GLU A 548 3.37 -23.63 -8.27
N ILE A 549 4.10 -24.75 -8.32
CA ILE A 549 4.85 -25.28 -7.20
C ILE A 549 5.90 -24.31 -6.66
N PRO A 550 6.65 -23.53 -7.49
CA PRO A 550 7.60 -22.55 -6.97
C PRO A 550 6.93 -21.49 -6.08
N THR A 551 5.77 -20.99 -6.52
CA THR A 551 4.97 -19.99 -5.80
C THR A 551 4.43 -20.55 -4.50
N THR A 552 3.77 -21.72 -4.57
CA THR A 552 3.21 -22.41 -3.40
C THR A 552 4.30 -22.78 -2.39
N LYS A 553 5.46 -23.24 -2.85
CA LYS A 553 6.60 -23.52 -1.98
C LYS A 553 7.11 -22.25 -1.32
N ARG A 554 7.23 -21.13 -2.04
CA ARG A 554 7.66 -19.84 -1.45
C ARG A 554 6.68 -19.38 -0.36
N CYS A 555 5.37 -19.52 -0.60
CA CYS A 555 4.34 -19.21 0.40
C CYS A 555 4.50 -20.11 1.65
N LEU A 556 4.58 -21.43 1.48
CA LEU A 556 4.77 -22.36 2.59
C LEU A 556 6.07 -22.10 3.37
N ASP A 557 7.19 -21.91 2.66
CA ASP A 557 8.48 -21.61 3.27
C ASP A 557 8.39 -20.33 4.11
N ALA A 558 7.70 -19.30 3.63
CA ALA A 558 7.49 -18.05 4.39
C ALA A 558 6.67 -18.28 5.66
N ILE A 559 5.57 -19.03 5.58
CA ILE A 559 4.74 -19.40 6.74
C ILE A 559 5.60 -20.15 7.78
N ILE A 560 6.28 -21.23 7.37
CA ILE A 560 7.04 -22.07 8.29
C ILE A 560 8.25 -21.32 8.90
N LYS A 561 8.89 -20.44 8.13
CA LYS A 561 10.07 -19.70 8.58
C LYS A 561 9.73 -18.54 9.51
N LEU A 562 8.67 -17.79 9.22
CA LEU A 562 8.40 -16.53 9.90
C LEU A 562 7.39 -16.66 11.03
N THR A 563 6.43 -17.59 10.96
CA THR A 563 5.34 -17.64 11.95
C THR A 563 5.85 -17.97 13.35
N ALA A 564 5.86 -16.97 14.25
CA ALA A 564 6.27 -17.13 15.64
C ALA A 564 5.18 -17.79 16.52
N TYR A 565 3.93 -17.76 16.06
CA TYR A 565 2.81 -18.41 16.73
C TYR A 565 3.03 -19.91 16.85
N LYS A 566 2.70 -20.53 18.00
CA LYS A 566 3.06 -21.92 18.27
C LYS A 566 2.00 -22.94 17.89
N HIS A 567 0.73 -22.60 18.09
CA HIS A 567 -0.38 -23.54 17.99
C HIS A 567 -1.07 -23.44 16.63
N TYR A 568 -0.32 -23.71 15.57
CA TYR A 568 -0.86 -23.76 14.21
C TYR A 568 -0.43 -24.99 13.41
N ASP A 569 -1.29 -25.37 12.48
CA ASP A 569 -1.01 -26.35 11.43
C ASP A 569 -1.37 -25.78 10.04
N VAL A 570 -0.84 -26.40 8.99
CA VAL A 570 -1.04 -25.97 7.59
C VAL A 570 -1.66 -27.11 6.78
N ILE A 571 -2.79 -26.84 6.14
CA ILE A 571 -3.43 -27.74 5.18
C ILE A 571 -3.28 -27.14 3.77
N LEU A 572 -2.42 -27.77 2.97
CA LEU A 572 -2.27 -27.45 1.55
C LEU A 572 -3.27 -28.27 0.75
N ILE A 573 -4.16 -27.62 0.00
CA ILE A 573 -5.15 -28.31 -0.83
C ILE A 573 -4.64 -28.39 -2.26
N ASP A 574 -4.17 -29.56 -2.66
CA ASP A 574 -3.75 -29.82 -4.03
C ASP A 574 -4.95 -30.17 -4.91
N ASN A 575 -5.36 -29.27 -5.81
CA ASN A 575 -6.42 -29.54 -6.78
C ASN A 575 -5.90 -30.32 -8.01
N TRP A 576 -5.37 -31.51 -7.72
CA TRP A 576 -4.92 -32.53 -8.67
C TRP A 576 -3.76 -32.09 -9.59
N SER A 577 -2.67 -31.64 -8.99
CA SER A 577 -1.40 -31.38 -9.69
C SER A 577 -0.72 -32.70 -10.07
N VAL A 578 -0.49 -32.94 -11.36
CA VAL A 578 0.05 -34.23 -11.87
C VAL A 578 1.52 -34.20 -12.27
N THR A 579 2.18 -33.06 -12.12
CA THR A 579 3.56 -32.84 -12.56
C THR A 579 4.59 -33.62 -11.72
N LYS A 580 5.78 -33.86 -12.27
CA LYS A 580 6.90 -34.45 -11.50
C LYS A 580 7.31 -33.55 -10.32
N GLU A 581 7.21 -32.24 -10.53
CA GLU A 581 7.50 -31.23 -9.53
C GLU A 581 6.51 -31.29 -8.36
N ALA A 582 5.20 -31.42 -8.63
CA ALA A 582 4.19 -31.59 -7.60
C ALA A 582 4.44 -32.83 -6.73
N LYS A 583 4.85 -33.95 -7.34
CA LYS A 583 5.23 -35.15 -6.60
C LYS A 583 6.47 -34.96 -5.72
N ALA A 584 7.45 -34.17 -6.18
CA ALA A 584 8.63 -33.84 -5.40
C ALA A 584 8.28 -32.90 -4.23
N PHE A 585 7.38 -31.94 -4.46
CA PHE A 585 6.85 -31.05 -3.45
C PHE A 585 6.05 -31.78 -2.37
N ALA A 586 5.22 -32.76 -2.73
CA ALA A 586 4.51 -33.56 -1.74
C ALA A 586 5.46 -34.27 -0.75
N LYS A 587 6.54 -34.87 -1.25
CA LYS A 587 7.60 -35.47 -0.42
C LYS A 587 8.38 -34.45 0.41
N TYR A 588 8.43 -33.20 -0.02
CA TYR A 588 9.03 -32.11 0.74
C TYR A 588 8.12 -31.73 1.91
N VAL A 589 6.82 -31.56 1.67
CA VAL A 589 5.83 -31.23 2.72
C VAL A 589 5.70 -32.32 3.76
N GLU A 590 5.75 -33.60 3.39
CA GLU A 590 5.73 -34.74 4.34
C GLU A 590 6.82 -34.66 5.44
N LYS A 591 7.89 -33.87 5.23
CA LYS A 591 8.97 -33.67 6.20
C LYS A 591 8.72 -32.53 7.18
N ILE A 592 7.67 -31.73 6.95
CA ILE A 592 7.32 -30.57 7.77
C ILE A 592 6.29 -31.03 8.81
N PRO A 593 6.62 -31.04 10.12
CA PRO A 593 5.78 -31.67 11.15
C PRO A 593 4.36 -31.10 11.27
N ASN A 594 4.16 -29.83 10.94
CA ASN A 594 2.90 -29.11 11.07
C ASN A 594 2.28 -28.75 9.71
N ALA A 595 2.64 -29.45 8.62
CA ALA A 595 2.04 -29.26 7.32
C ALA A 595 1.59 -30.58 6.69
N GLN A 596 0.43 -30.56 6.04
CA GLN A 596 -0.12 -31.71 5.33
C GLN A 596 -0.72 -31.31 3.98
N ILE A 597 -0.81 -32.26 3.06
CA ILE A 597 -1.46 -32.08 1.75
C ILE A 597 -2.75 -32.88 1.68
N LEU A 598 -3.83 -32.23 1.30
CA LEU A 598 -5.09 -32.83 0.88
C LEU A 598 -5.21 -32.75 -0.65
N THR A 599 -5.07 -33.87 -1.35
CA THR A 599 -5.26 -33.91 -2.81
C THR A 599 -6.72 -34.18 -3.17
N LEU A 600 -7.34 -33.29 -3.94
CA LEU A 600 -8.71 -33.41 -4.41
C LEU A 600 -8.75 -33.53 -5.94
N LYS A 601 -9.33 -34.65 -6.42
CA LYS A 601 -9.44 -34.96 -7.85
C LYS A 601 -10.79 -34.50 -8.41
N GLU A 602 -10.98 -33.19 -8.49
CA GLU A 602 -12.22 -32.61 -9.00
C GLU A 602 -11.97 -31.33 -9.82
N LYS A 603 -13.04 -30.77 -10.41
CA LYS A 603 -12.96 -29.47 -11.07
C LYS A 603 -12.70 -28.39 -10.02
N PHE A 604 -11.84 -27.42 -10.35
CA PHE A 604 -11.53 -26.29 -9.48
C PHE A 604 -12.82 -25.56 -9.06
N ASN A 605 -12.96 -25.38 -7.75
CA ASN A 605 -14.02 -24.64 -7.09
C ASN A 605 -13.42 -24.17 -5.76
N TYR A 606 -13.03 -22.90 -5.68
CA TYR A 606 -12.32 -22.34 -4.53
C TYR A 606 -13.10 -22.55 -3.24
N SER A 607 -14.39 -22.22 -3.27
CA SER A 607 -15.33 -22.37 -2.15
C SER A 607 -15.38 -23.81 -1.62
N ARG A 608 -15.54 -24.79 -2.51
CA ARG A 608 -15.59 -26.21 -2.13
C ARG A 608 -14.27 -26.74 -1.57
N LEU A 609 -13.15 -26.35 -2.18
CA LEU A 609 -11.82 -26.75 -1.69
C LEU A 609 -11.65 -26.27 -0.24
N ASN A 610 -11.88 -24.98 0.01
CA ASN A 610 -11.77 -24.38 1.34
C ASN A 610 -12.77 -24.97 2.35
N ASN A 611 -14.03 -25.19 1.96
CA ASN A 611 -15.02 -25.85 2.81
C ASN A 611 -14.57 -27.24 3.25
N LYS A 612 -14.04 -28.06 2.33
CA LYS A 612 -13.56 -29.41 2.64
C LYS A 612 -12.39 -29.39 3.60
N ALA A 613 -11.42 -28.50 3.42
CA ALA A 613 -10.29 -28.40 4.34
C ALA A 613 -10.71 -27.86 5.71
N ALA A 614 -11.59 -26.85 5.75
CA ALA A 614 -12.13 -26.33 7.00
C ALA A 614 -12.89 -27.40 7.78
N ALA A 615 -13.61 -28.30 7.10
CA ALA A 615 -14.31 -29.42 7.73
C ALA A 615 -13.38 -30.48 8.35
N LEU A 616 -12.09 -30.52 7.97
CA LEU A 616 -11.10 -31.41 8.57
C LEU A 616 -10.40 -30.80 9.78
N SER A 617 -10.58 -29.50 10.01
CA SER A 617 -9.96 -28.74 11.10
C SER A 617 -10.89 -28.66 12.30
N ASP A 618 -10.37 -29.08 13.46
CA ASP A 618 -10.99 -28.88 14.77
C ASP A 618 -10.44 -27.63 15.49
N SER A 619 -9.64 -26.80 14.81
CA SER A 619 -9.06 -25.59 15.39
C SER A 619 -10.09 -24.51 15.73
N ASP A 620 -9.76 -23.68 16.72
CA ASP A 620 -10.59 -22.55 17.16
C ASP A 620 -10.76 -21.51 16.05
N PHE A 621 -9.70 -21.31 15.26
CA PHE A 621 -9.69 -20.43 14.09
C PHE A 621 -9.15 -21.14 12.84
N VAL A 622 -9.57 -20.63 11.68
CA VAL A 622 -9.08 -21.04 10.37
C VAL A 622 -8.59 -19.80 9.63
N VAL A 623 -7.41 -19.87 9.02
CA VAL A 623 -6.93 -18.84 8.08
C VAL A 623 -7.12 -19.36 6.66
N PHE A 624 -7.86 -18.63 5.83
CA PHE A 624 -7.85 -18.87 4.39
C PHE A 624 -6.79 -17.97 3.77
N LEU A 625 -5.83 -18.57 3.07
CA LEU A 625 -4.68 -17.87 2.51
C LEU A 625 -4.42 -18.37 1.09
N ASN A 626 -4.31 -17.47 0.11
CA ASN A 626 -3.95 -17.86 -1.25
C ASN A 626 -2.47 -18.27 -1.34
N ASN A 627 -2.14 -19.14 -2.29
CA ASN A 627 -0.79 -19.66 -2.47
C ASN A 627 0.23 -18.63 -3.01
N ASP A 628 -0.23 -17.45 -3.42
CA ASP A 628 0.53 -16.31 -3.94
C ASP A 628 0.56 -15.11 -2.96
N VAL A 629 0.19 -15.34 -1.69
CA VAL A 629 0.39 -14.39 -0.59
C VAL A 629 1.65 -14.74 0.20
N PHE A 630 2.53 -13.76 0.37
CA PHE A 630 3.81 -13.91 1.05
C PHE A 630 3.83 -13.08 2.33
N VAL A 631 3.74 -13.77 3.46
CA VAL A 631 3.86 -13.14 4.79
C VAL A 631 5.27 -12.60 5.00
N GLU A 632 5.37 -11.42 5.62
CA GLU A 632 6.65 -10.71 5.83
C GLU A 632 7.02 -10.57 7.32
N GLN A 633 6.03 -10.63 8.22
CA GLN A 633 6.18 -10.33 9.65
C GLN A 633 6.16 -11.62 10.47
N GLU A 634 6.96 -11.71 11.53
CA GLU A 634 7.00 -12.93 12.37
C GLU A 634 5.74 -13.11 13.23
N ASN A 635 5.15 -12.00 13.69
CA ASN A 635 3.99 -11.94 14.57
C ASN A 635 2.65 -11.81 13.81
N TRP A 636 2.62 -12.01 12.49
CA TRP A 636 1.43 -11.81 11.66
C TRP A 636 0.19 -12.58 12.18
N LEU A 637 0.37 -13.83 12.60
CA LEU A 637 -0.73 -14.65 13.11
C LEU A 637 -1.16 -14.21 14.52
N ASN A 638 -0.22 -13.75 15.36
CA ASN A 638 -0.55 -13.14 16.65
C ASN A 638 -1.42 -11.91 16.49
N ILE A 639 -1.13 -11.05 15.49
CA ILE A 639 -1.92 -9.85 15.19
C ILE A 639 -3.36 -10.24 14.87
N LEU A 640 -3.56 -11.15 13.92
CA LEU A 640 -4.90 -11.60 13.50
C LEU A 640 -5.68 -12.23 14.65
N VAL A 641 -5.06 -13.14 15.40
CA VAL A 641 -5.71 -13.82 16.52
C VAL A 641 -6.06 -12.84 17.63
N ASN A 642 -5.14 -11.94 17.99
CA ASN A 642 -5.40 -10.97 19.06
C ASN A 642 -6.49 -9.95 18.69
N GLU A 643 -6.57 -9.54 17.42
CA GLU A 643 -7.69 -8.73 16.92
C GLU A 643 -9.03 -9.46 17.12
N ALA A 644 -9.08 -10.77 16.82
CA ALA A 644 -10.28 -11.59 17.04
C ALA A 644 -10.56 -11.86 18.53
N LEU A 645 -9.56 -11.87 19.41
CA LEU A 645 -9.75 -12.01 20.86
C LEU A 645 -10.20 -10.71 21.53
N ALA A 646 -9.82 -9.57 20.95
CA ALA A 646 -10.21 -8.24 21.45
C ALA A 646 -11.72 -7.98 21.38
N ASP A 647 -12.44 -8.66 20.50
CA ASP A 647 -13.90 -8.62 20.43
C ASP A 647 -14.45 -10.03 20.12
N GLN A 648 -15.23 -10.60 21.03
CA GLN A 648 -15.82 -11.93 20.85
C GLN A 648 -16.79 -11.98 19.65
N GLU A 649 -17.36 -10.83 19.26
CA GLU A 649 -18.18 -10.71 18.06
C GLU A 649 -17.35 -10.59 16.78
N ALA A 650 -16.04 -10.30 16.85
CA ALA A 650 -15.16 -10.34 15.69
C ALA A 650 -14.95 -11.79 15.23
N ALA A 651 -15.63 -12.15 14.14
CA ALA A 651 -15.58 -13.49 13.57
C ALA A 651 -14.60 -13.58 12.41
N ILE A 652 -14.37 -12.48 11.69
CA ILE A 652 -13.39 -12.42 10.59
C ILE A 652 -12.38 -11.30 10.88
N VAL A 653 -11.10 -11.57 10.64
CA VAL A 653 -10.02 -10.56 10.62
C VAL A 653 -9.22 -10.68 9.33
N GLY A 654 -9.17 -9.60 8.54
CA GLY A 654 -8.36 -9.51 7.32
C GLY A 654 -7.16 -8.57 7.47
N GLY A 655 -6.14 -8.77 6.64
CA GLY A 655 -4.92 -7.96 6.60
C GLY A 655 -4.89 -6.92 5.48
N LYS A 656 -3.83 -6.10 5.47
CA LYS A 656 -3.45 -5.24 4.35
C LYS A 656 -2.64 -6.03 3.34
N PHE A 657 -2.96 -5.91 2.06
CA PHE A 657 -2.14 -6.51 0.99
C PHE A 657 -1.61 -5.44 0.05
N VAL A 658 -0.36 -5.63 -0.38
CA VAL A 658 0.34 -4.75 -1.30
C VAL A 658 0.78 -5.50 -2.55
N TYR A 659 0.79 -4.79 -3.67
CA TYR A 659 1.45 -5.24 -4.89
C TYR A 659 2.98 -5.25 -4.72
N PRO A 660 3.74 -5.96 -5.58
CA PRO A 660 5.21 -5.96 -5.53
C PRO A 660 5.85 -4.58 -5.64
N ASN A 661 5.15 -3.62 -6.26
CA ASN A 661 5.58 -2.22 -6.36
C ASN A 661 5.33 -1.40 -5.06
N GLN A 662 4.94 -2.04 -3.95
CA GLN A 662 4.66 -1.44 -2.66
C GLN A 662 3.49 -0.43 -2.67
N THR A 663 2.54 -0.61 -3.59
CA THR A 663 1.25 0.08 -3.53
C THR A 663 0.17 -0.82 -2.95
N VAL A 664 -0.80 -0.23 -2.27
CA VAL A 664 -1.92 -0.95 -1.64
C VAL A 664 -2.77 -1.63 -2.72
N GLN A 665 -3.03 -2.91 -2.52
CA GLN A 665 -3.98 -3.71 -3.29
C GLN A 665 -5.27 -3.95 -2.49
N HIS A 666 -5.15 -4.16 -1.18
CA HIS A 666 -6.29 -4.40 -0.30
C HIS A 666 -6.11 -3.67 1.03
N ALA A 667 -7.05 -2.77 1.34
CA ALA A 667 -7.18 -2.14 2.66
C ALA A 667 -8.64 -2.23 3.17
N GLY A 668 -9.21 -3.43 3.09
CA GLY A 668 -10.64 -3.69 3.28
C GLY A 668 -11.42 -3.70 1.95
N VAL A 669 -12.67 -4.15 1.99
CA VAL A 669 -13.59 -4.17 0.84
C VAL A 669 -14.81 -3.29 1.13
N LEU A 670 -15.20 -2.50 0.14
CA LEU A 670 -16.41 -1.68 0.12
C LEU A 670 -17.42 -2.31 -0.82
N LEU A 671 -18.69 -2.37 -0.41
CA LEU A 671 -19.77 -2.93 -1.21
C LEU A 671 -20.25 -1.93 -2.29
N GLY A 672 -20.87 -2.46 -3.35
CA GLY A 672 -21.46 -1.69 -4.44
C GLY A 672 -20.46 -1.16 -5.47
N ILE A 673 -19.16 -1.12 -5.14
CA ILE A 673 -18.12 -0.70 -6.07
C ILE A 673 -18.02 -1.71 -7.22
N GLY A 674 -18.16 -1.23 -8.46
CA GLY A 674 -18.15 -2.11 -9.64
C GLY A 674 -19.27 -3.15 -9.62
N ASP A 675 -20.49 -2.71 -9.31
CA ASP A 675 -21.74 -3.48 -9.14
C ASP A 675 -21.83 -4.32 -7.86
N VAL A 676 -20.74 -4.97 -7.43
CA VAL A 676 -20.77 -5.87 -6.28
C VAL A 676 -19.91 -5.37 -5.13
N ALA A 677 -18.59 -5.28 -5.32
CA ALA A 677 -17.66 -4.89 -4.28
C ALA A 677 -16.28 -4.58 -4.87
N GLY A 678 -15.53 -3.71 -4.19
CA GLY A 678 -14.19 -3.29 -4.60
C GLY A 678 -13.27 -3.02 -3.42
N HIS A 679 -11.97 -3.18 -3.62
CA HIS A 679 -10.99 -2.93 -2.58
C HIS A 679 -10.85 -1.43 -2.28
N ALA A 680 -10.75 -1.09 -1.00
CA ALA A 680 -10.52 0.29 -0.57
C ALA A 680 -9.04 0.69 -0.79
N HIS A 681 -8.82 1.97 -1.11
CA HIS A 681 -7.49 2.60 -1.18
C HIS A 681 -6.49 1.95 -2.15
N VAL A 682 -6.97 1.31 -3.23
CA VAL A 682 -6.08 0.71 -4.23
C VAL A 682 -5.16 1.77 -4.86
N GLY A 683 -3.88 1.44 -4.97
CA GLY A 683 -2.88 2.25 -5.69
C GLY A 683 -2.17 3.31 -4.85
N ILE A 684 -2.63 3.60 -3.61
CA ILE A 684 -1.86 4.48 -2.72
C ILE A 684 -0.57 3.79 -2.26
N PRO A 685 0.51 4.52 -1.92
CA PRO A 685 1.71 3.94 -1.33
C PRO A 685 1.42 3.15 -0.04
N ARG A 686 2.23 2.12 0.22
CA ARG A 686 2.12 1.20 1.38
C ARG A 686 1.92 1.91 2.71
N ASP A 687 2.63 3.01 2.95
CA ASP A 687 2.65 3.71 4.23
C ASP A 687 1.81 4.98 4.23
N GLU A 688 0.92 5.17 3.26
CA GLU A 688 -0.04 6.28 3.25
C GLU A 688 -1.38 5.91 3.91
N GLY A 689 -1.98 6.90 4.57
CA GLY A 689 -3.21 6.76 5.34
C GLY A 689 -4.49 6.80 4.52
N GLY A 690 -4.42 7.17 3.24
CA GLY A 690 -5.60 7.30 2.40
C GLY A 690 -6.60 8.34 2.90
N TYR A 691 -7.87 8.18 2.54
CA TYR A 691 -8.93 9.11 2.91
C TYR A 691 -9.13 9.14 4.43
N ALA A 692 -9.08 10.35 5.01
CA ALA A 692 -9.19 10.58 6.45
C ALA A 692 -8.23 9.73 7.33
N GLY A 693 -7.10 9.26 6.76
CA GLY A 693 -6.15 8.41 7.49
C GLY A 693 -6.64 6.99 7.78
N ARG A 694 -7.77 6.55 7.19
CA ARG A 694 -8.40 5.24 7.48
C ARG A 694 -7.50 4.03 7.21
N ALA A 695 -6.50 4.13 6.35
CA ALA A 695 -5.56 3.05 6.07
C ALA A 695 -4.47 2.88 7.15
N TYR A 696 -4.43 3.72 8.18
CA TYR A 696 -3.53 3.60 9.34
C TYR A 696 -4.12 2.83 10.53
N PHE A 697 -5.43 2.61 10.57
CA PHE A 697 -6.10 2.09 11.77
C PHE A 697 -6.86 0.81 11.49
N PRO A 698 -6.87 -0.14 12.43
CA PRO A 698 -7.85 -1.21 12.43
C PRO A 698 -9.27 -0.64 12.41
N GLN A 699 -10.17 -1.26 11.66
CA GLN A 699 -11.55 -0.80 11.53
C GLN A 699 -12.49 -1.96 11.22
N GLU A 700 -13.74 -1.85 11.67
CA GLU A 700 -14.80 -2.73 11.16
C GLU A 700 -15.05 -2.42 9.68
N MET A 701 -15.24 -3.46 8.87
CA MET A 701 -15.52 -3.36 7.44
C MET A 701 -16.70 -4.27 7.08
N SER A 702 -17.31 -4.03 5.92
CA SER A 702 -18.39 -4.89 5.42
C SER A 702 -17.86 -6.23 4.92
N ALA A 703 -16.67 -6.23 4.32
CA ALA A 703 -15.99 -7.43 3.89
C ALA A 703 -14.45 -7.24 3.87
N VAL A 704 -13.76 -8.37 3.85
CA VAL A 704 -12.31 -8.49 3.56
C VAL A 704 -12.12 -9.62 2.55
N THR A 705 -10.95 -9.69 1.92
CA THR A 705 -10.70 -10.75 0.94
C THR A 705 -10.25 -12.06 1.59
N ALA A 706 -10.69 -13.19 1.00
CA ALA A 706 -10.18 -14.52 1.39
C ALA A 706 -8.75 -14.81 0.92
N ALA A 707 -8.07 -13.86 0.25
CA ALA A 707 -6.64 -13.99 -0.03
C ALA A 707 -5.80 -14.14 1.24
N GLY A 708 -6.25 -13.59 2.37
CA GLY A 708 -5.67 -13.78 3.68
C GLY A 708 -6.61 -13.28 4.77
N MET A 709 -7.46 -14.17 5.29
CA MET A 709 -8.40 -13.85 6.36
C MET A 709 -8.45 -14.95 7.42
N LEU A 710 -8.41 -14.54 8.69
CA LEU A 710 -8.69 -15.38 9.84
C LEU A 710 -10.21 -15.43 10.06
N VAL A 711 -10.76 -16.60 10.32
CA VAL A 711 -12.18 -16.82 10.61
C VAL A 711 -12.33 -17.69 11.85
N ARG A 712 -13.19 -17.26 12.78
CA ARG A 712 -13.59 -18.06 13.94
C ARG A 712 -14.38 -19.28 13.47
N LYS A 713 -13.89 -20.48 13.76
CA LYS A 713 -14.44 -21.72 13.21
C LYS A 713 -15.94 -21.93 13.54
N PRO A 714 -16.41 -21.73 14.79
CA PRO A 714 -17.84 -21.77 15.09
C PRO A 714 -18.72 -20.82 14.26
N ALA A 715 -18.22 -19.62 13.93
CA ALA A 715 -18.98 -18.66 13.13
C ALA A 715 -19.04 -19.09 11.66
N PHE A 716 -17.92 -19.61 11.13
CA PHE A 716 -17.87 -20.19 9.78
C PHE A 716 -18.86 -21.35 9.61
N ASP A 717 -18.89 -22.26 10.58
CA ASP A 717 -19.79 -23.43 10.56
C ASP A 717 -21.26 -23.01 10.69
N MET A 718 -21.56 -22.00 11.52
CA MET A 718 -22.91 -21.49 11.73
C MET A 718 -23.56 -20.99 10.43
N VAL A 719 -22.78 -20.33 9.57
CA VAL A 719 -23.27 -19.76 8.31
C VAL A 719 -23.16 -20.71 7.11
N GLY A 720 -22.65 -21.93 7.33
CA GLY A 720 -22.50 -22.95 6.29
C GLY A 720 -21.29 -22.75 5.37
N GLY A 721 -20.28 -21.99 5.79
CA GLY A 721 -19.05 -21.76 5.02
C GLY A 721 -19.24 -20.99 3.70
N PHE A 722 -18.37 -21.23 2.72
CA PHE A 722 -18.46 -20.61 1.39
C PHE A 722 -19.59 -21.22 0.54
N ASP A 723 -20.22 -20.42 -0.32
CA ASP A 723 -21.22 -20.93 -1.28
C ASP A 723 -20.53 -21.66 -2.45
N GLU A 724 -20.50 -22.99 -2.36
CA GLU A 724 -19.85 -23.84 -3.38
C GLU A 724 -20.69 -24.09 -4.63
N GLU A 725 -21.96 -23.70 -4.65
CA GLU A 725 -22.87 -23.92 -5.77
C GLU A 725 -22.88 -22.72 -6.72
N ASN A 726 -23.07 -21.51 -6.16
CA ASN A 726 -23.29 -20.30 -6.93
C ASN A 726 -22.05 -19.41 -7.03
N LEU A 727 -21.13 -19.46 -6.06
CA LEU A 727 -19.95 -18.61 -5.98
C LEU A 727 -18.68 -19.45 -5.96
N THR A 728 -18.37 -20.06 -7.08
CA THR A 728 -17.28 -21.05 -7.18
C THR A 728 -15.88 -20.43 -7.16
N VAL A 729 -15.74 -19.17 -7.58
CA VAL A 729 -14.43 -18.49 -7.70
C VAL A 729 -14.46 -17.03 -7.27
N ALA A 730 -15.39 -16.21 -7.76
CA ALA A 730 -15.48 -14.79 -7.40
C ALA A 730 -16.53 -14.54 -6.31
N PHE A 731 -16.35 -13.45 -5.55
CA PHE A 731 -17.27 -12.91 -4.53
C PHE A 731 -17.67 -13.86 -3.39
N ASN A 732 -17.07 -15.05 -3.29
CA ASN A 732 -17.35 -16.02 -2.23
C ASN A 732 -16.94 -15.49 -0.84
N ASP A 733 -15.89 -14.68 -0.79
CA ASP A 733 -15.42 -13.97 0.39
C ASP A 733 -16.39 -12.87 0.82
N ILE A 734 -16.95 -12.14 -0.15
CA ILE A 734 -17.97 -11.12 0.09
C ILE A 734 -19.25 -11.76 0.64
N ASP A 735 -19.77 -12.82 0.01
CA ASP A 735 -20.94 -13.55 0.51
C ASP A 735 -20.71 -14.12 1.91
N LEU A 736 -19.54 -14.70 2.19
CA LEU A 736 -19.22 -15.20 3.52
C LEU A 736 -19.21 -14.09 4.57
N CYS A 737 -18.58 -12.93 4.28
CA CYS A 737 -18.58 -11.77 5.16
C CYS A 737 -20.01 -11.28 5.44
N LEU A 738 -20.84 -11.18 4.41
CA LEU A 738 -22.23 -10.74 4.54
C LEU A 738 -23.08 -11.72 5.36
N LYS A 739 -22.93 -13.04 5.15
CA LYS A 739 -23.61 -14.06 5.98
C LYS A 739 -23.21 -13.98 7.45
N ILE A 740 -21.91 -13.79 7.73
CA ILE A 740 -21.38 -13.65 9.09
C ILE A 740 -21.93 -12.38 9.75
N ARG A 741 -22.02 -11.27 9.01
CA ARG A 741 -22.65 -10.03 9.49
C ARG A 741 -24.14 -10.18 9.76
N ASP A 742 -24.88 -10.85 8.87
CA ASP A 742 -26.30 -11.15 9.07
C ASP A 742 -26.55 -12.07 10.28
N ALA A 743 -25.57 -12.90 10.65
CA ALA A 743 -25.58 -13.70 11.88
C ALA A 743 -25.25 -12.90 13.15
N GLY A 744 -24.93 -11.60 13.02
CA GLY A 744 -24.65 -10.68 14.13
C GLY A 744 -23.18 -10.55 14.52
N PHE A 745 -22.26 -11.12 13.74
CA PHE A 745 -20.82 -11.00 13.97
C PHE A 745 -20.21 -9.84 13.17
N LYS A 746 -18.98 -9.48 13.52
CA LYS A 746 -18.21 -8.39 12.91
C LYS A 746 -17.08 -8.91 12.04
N VAL A 747 -16.74 -8.10 11.05
CA VAL A 747 -15.59 -8.30 10.17
C VAL A 747 -14.63 -7.14 10.45
N ILE A 748 -13.42 -7.45 10.90
CA ILE A 748 -12.38 -6.47 11.20
C ILE A 748 -11.33 -6.53 10.10
N TRP A 749 -10.86 -5.37 9.66
CA TRP A 749 -9.67 -5.24 8.86
C TRP A 749 -8.59 -4.56 9.71
N THR A 750 -7.35 -5.06 9.67
CA THR A 750 -6.21 -4.44 10.35
C THR A 750 -5.05 -4.15 9.39
N PRO A 751 -4.46 -2.95 9.43
CA PRO A 751 -3.23 -2.64 8.70
C PRO A 751 -1.97 -3.25 9.32
N ASP A 752 -2.06 -3.71 10.58
CA ASP A 752 -0.90 -4.19 11.33
C ASP A 752 -0.36 -5.52 10.76
N PHE A 753 -1.23 -6.34 10.16
CA PHE A 753 -0.82 -7.45 9.32
C PHE A 753 -0.73 -6.98 7.87
N CYS A 754 0.48 -6.95 7.32
CA CYS A 754 0.72 -6.58 5.93
C CYS A 754 1.50 -7.70 5.20
N ALA A 755 1.05 -8.06 4.01
CA ALA A 755 1.70 -9.06 3.17
C ALA A 755 1.71 -8.66 1.68
N GLU A 756 2.71 -9.16 0.95
CA GLU A 756 2.80 -9.01 -0.49
C GLU A 756 1.91 -10.07 -1.18
N HIS A 757 1.02 -9.67 -2.09
CA HIS A 757 0.12 -10.58 -2.81
C HIS A 757 0.30 -10.41 -4.31
N HIS A 758 0.74 -11.48 -4.98
CA HIS A 758 1.04 -11.48 -6.41
C HIS A 758 -0.18 -11.96 -7.21
N GLU A 759 -1.27 -11.20 -7.08
CA GLU A 759 -2.58 -11.55 -7.62
C GLU A 759 -2.55 -12.05 -9.07
N SER A 760 -3.32 -13.09 -9.33
CA SER A 760 -3.50 -13.71 -10.66
C SER A 760 -2.27 -14.41 -11.23
N LEU A 761 -1.16 -14.57 -10.49
CA LEU A 761 -0.04 -15.41 -10.92
C LEU A 761 -0.47 -16.88 -11.13
N SER A 762 -1.30 -17.43 -10.26
CA SER A 762 -1.73 -18.84 -10.33
C SER A 762 -3.03 -19.07 -11.10
N ARG A 763 -3.91 -18.07 -11.14
CA ARG A 763 -5.27 -18.14 -11.74
C ARG A 763 -5.33 -17.58 -13.17
N GLY A 764 -4.51 -16.57 -13.48
CA GLY A 764 -4.61 -15.68 -14.65
C GLY A 764 -5.90 -14.83 -14.65
N SER A 765 -6.00 -13.89 -15.60
CA SER A 765 -7.11 -12.92 -15.67
C SER A 765 -8.48 -13.57 -15.92
N ASP A 766 -9.53 -12.95 -15.34
CA ASP A 766 -10.95 -13.25 -15.55
C ASP A 766 -11.50 -12.73 -16.90
N ASP A 767 -10.72 -11.94 -17.65
CA ASP A 767 -11.06 -11.37 -18.96
C ASP A 767 -11.08 -12.38 -20.11
N ARG A 768 -10.98 -13.69 -19.82
CA ARG A 768 -11.09 -14.75 -20.83
C ARG A 768 -12.57 -15.12 -21.05
N PRO A 769 -13.03 -15.43 -22.28
CA PRO A 769 -14.45 -15.71 -22.56
C PRO A 769 -15.08 -16.82 -21.69
N THR A 770 -14.28 -17.81 -21.27
CA THR A 770 -14.73 -18.91 -20.39
C THR A 770 -14.86 -18.51 -18.92
N THR A 771 -14.08 -17.53 -18.45
CA THR A 771 -14.12 -16.99 -17.08
C THR A 771 -15.11 -15.85 -16.97
N GLU A 772 -15.27 -15.04 -18.03
CA GLU A 772 -16.23 -13.94 -18.12
C GLU A 772 -17.68 -14.42 -17.92
N ARG A 773 -18.09 -15.53 -18.55
CA ARG A 773 -19.43 -16.09 -18.35
C ARG A 773 -19.69 -16.51 -16.90
N ARG A 774 -18.68 -17.11 -16.24
CA ARG A 774 -18.78 -17.49 -14.82
C ARG A 774 -18.86 -16.24 -13.96
N PHE A 775 -17.95 -15.29 -14.17
CA PHE A 775 -17.90 -14.03 -13.45
C PHE A 775 -19.23 -13.27 -13.56
N PHE A 776 -19.79 -13.14 -14.77
CA PHE A 776 -21.12 -12.56 -14.98
C PHE A 776 -22.21 -13.27 -14.17
N HIS A 777 -22.23 -14.61 -14.17
CA HIS A 777 -23.22 -15.36 -13.39
C HIS A 777 -23.07 -15.15 -11.88
N GLU A 778 -21.83 -15.19 -11.37
CA GLU A 778 -21.50 -14.93 -9.95
C GLU A 778 -21.88 -13.49 -9.56
N THR A 779 -21.65 -12.50 -10.44
CA THR A 779 -22.12 -11.12 -10.28
C THR A 779 -23.65 -11.03 -10.20
N GLN A 780 -24.38 -11.64 -11.14
CA GLN A 780 -25.85 -11.60 -11.12
C GLN A 780 -26.42 -12.25 -9.86
N TYR A 781 -25.84 -13.37 -9.41
CA TYR A 781 -26.25 -13.99 -8.15
C TYR A 781 -26.05 -13.06 -6.94
N MET A 782 -24.90 -12.37 -6.86
CA MET A 782 -24.66 -11.38 -5.80
C MET A 782 -25.67 -10.23 -5.84
N LEU A 783 -26.01 -9.72 -7.03
CA LEU A 783 -27.02 -8.68 -7.19
C LEU A 783 -28.42 -9.15 -6.80
N GLU A 784 -28.81 -10.36 -7.21
CA GLU A 784 -30.11 -10.95 -6.87
C GLU A 784 -30.25 -11.25 -5.36
N ARG A 785 -29.18 -11.73 -4.74
CA ARG A 785 -29.15 -12.13 -3.33
C ARG A 785 -28.97 -10.95 -2.38
N TRP A 786 -28.09 -10.01 -2.72
CA TRP A 786 -27.58 -8.98 -1.81
C TRP A 786 -27.83 -7.54 -2.29
N GLY A 787 -28.48 -7.31 -3.44
CA GLY A 787 -28.58 -6.00 -4.10
C GLY A 787 -28.83 -4.80 -3.17
N ASP A 788 -29.82 -4.88 -2.29
CA ASP A 788 -30.14 -3.78 -1.34
C ASP A 788 -28.99 -3.48 -0.35
N ARG A 789 -28.26 -4.52 0.09
CA ARG A 789 -27.11 -4.39 0.99
C ARG A 789 -25.91 -3.80 0.26
N LEU A 790 -25.71 -4.17 -1.01
CA LEU A 790 -24.58 -3.70 -1.80
C LEU A 790 -24.63 -2.18 -2.05
N GLN A 791 -25.84 -1.61 -2.11
CA GLN A 791 -26.05 -0.16 -2.26
C GLN A 791 -25.93 0.63 -0.95
N ARG A 792 -25.77 -0.05 0.20
CA ARG A 792 -25.85 0.56 1.54
C ARG A 792 -24.75 0.02 2.45
N ASP A 793 -23.50 0.21 2.04
CA ASP A 793 -22.36 -0.09 2.90
C ASP A 793 -22.32 0.89 4.08
N PRO A 794 -22.37 0.43 5.34
CA PRO A 794 -22.27 1.30 6.52
C PRO A 794 -20.89 1.97 6.67
N PHE A 795 -19.85 1.40 6.06
CA PHE A 795 -18.47 1.92 6.15
C PHE A 795 -18.05 2.76 4.93
N TYR A 796 -19.01 3.08 4.05
CA TYR A 796 -18.85 3.96 2.91
C TYR A 796 -19.94 5.04 2.90
N ASN A 797 -19.50 6.30 2.94
CA ASN A 797 -20.44 7.40 3.04
C ASN A 797 -21.29 7.54 1.75
N PRO A 798 -22.62 7.76 1.87
CA PRO A 798 -23.53 7.86 0.72
C PRO A 798 -23.19 8.97 -0.27
N HIS A 799 -22.45 10.01 0.12
CA HIS A 799 -22.09 11.11 -0.77
C HIS A 799 -21.01 10.73 -1.78
N PHE A 800 -20.33 9.59 -1.60
CA PHE A 800 -19.38 9.08 -2.58
C PHE A 800 -20.05 8.24 -3.68
N ALA A 801 -19.53 8.34 -4.90
CA ALA A 801 -19.99 7.55 -6.03
C ALA A 801 -19.47 6.10 -5.97
N LEU A 802 -20.35 5.13 -6.28
CA LEU A 802 -20.02 3.69 -6.28
C LEU A 802 -19.38 3.21 -7.60
N ASP A 803 -19.64 3.89 -8.71
CA ASP A 803 -19.20 3.50 -10.06
C ASP A 803 -17.91 4.21 -10.51
N ARG A 804 -17.24 4.94 -9.60
CA ARG A 804 -16.09 5.79 -9.90
C ARG A 804 -14.94 5.61 -8.89
N GLN A 805 -14.01 6.56 -8.81
CA GLN A 805 -12.85 6.47 -7.95
C GLN A 805 -13.27 6.58 -6.48
N VAL A 806 -12.98 5.51 -5.73
CA VAL A 806 -13.31 5.37 -4.31
C VAL A 806 -12.68 6.51 -3.49
N PHE A 807 -13.48 7.12 -2.59
CA PHE A 807 -13.09 8.23 -1.72
C PHE A 807 -12.59 9.48 -2.46
N PHE A 808 -13.06 9.69 -3.70
CA PHE A 808 -12.65 10.83 -4.50
C PHE A 808 -13.83 11.46 -5.24
N ASP A 809 -14.61 10.64 -5.95
CA ASP A 809 -15.77 11.10 -6.70
C ASP A 809 -17.01 11.19 -5.80
N LEU A 810 -17.72 12.32 -5.89
CA LEU A 810 -18.96 12.60 -5.18
C LEU A 810 -20.16 12.41 -6.11
N LEU A 811 -21.27 11.96 -5.54
CA LEU A 811 -22.56 12.00 -6.22
C LEU A 811 -23.00 13.47 -6.41
N PRO A 812 -23.85 13.76 -7.41
CA PRO A 812 -24.50 15.05 -7.52
C PRO A 812 -25.17 15.45 -6.19
N PRO A 813 -25.18 16.74 -5.83
CA PRO A 813 -25.76 17.19 -4.57
C PRO A 813 -27.27 16.89 -4.57
N GLU A 814 -27.66 15.88 -3.80
CA GLU A 814 -29.05 15.47 -3.61
C GLU A 814 -29.23 14.80 -2.25
N VAL A 815 -30.45 14.79 -1.73
CA VAL A 815 -30.79 13.99 -0.54
C VAL A 815 -31.40 12.67 -1.02
N ASN A 816 -30.74 11.56 -0.71
CA ASN A 816 -31.20 10.24 -1.14
C ASN A 816 -32.49 9.84 -0.42
N LEU A 817 -33.63 10.01 -1.11
CA LEU A 817 -34.97 9.74 -0.57
C LEU A 817 -35.23 8.26 -0.27
N ASP A 818 -34.52 7.34 -0.92
CA ASP A 818 -34.67 5.90 -0.68
C ASP A 818 -33.93 5.45 0.58
N ARG A 819 -32.82 6.13 0.92
CA ARG A 819 -32.05 5.91 2.15
C ARG A 819 -32.68 6.64 3.33
N TYR A 820 -33.18 7.85 3.11
CA TYR A 820 -33.87 8.68 4.10
C TYR A 820 -35.29 9.02 3.66
N PRO A 821 -36.24 8.07 3.62
CA PRO A 821 -37.61 8.43 3.27
C PRO A 821 -38.24 9.35 4.31
N PRO A 822 -39.19 10.22 3.91
CA PRO A 822 -39.93 11.08 4.83
C PRO A 822 -40.57 10.28 5.96
N LEU A 823 -40.64 10.85 7.17
CA LEU A 823 -41.35 10.22 8.29
C LEU A 823 -42.81 9.96 7.89
N PRO A 824 -43.34 8.73 8.07
CA PRO A 824 -44.73 8.41 7.73
C PRO A 824 -45.70 9.33 8.46
N LYS A 825 -46.78 9.76 7.78
CA LYS A 825 -47.85 10.58 8.39
C LYS A 825 -48.68 9.83 9.44
N ASP A 826 -48.67 8.50 9.40
CA ASP A 826 -49.31 7.63 10.38
C ASP A 826 -48.26 6.73 11.00
N GLN A 827 -48.18 6.75 12.33
CA GLN A 827 -47.30 5.90 13.11
C GLN A 827 -47.64 4.43 12.90
N ASN A 828 -46.94 3.81 11.97
CA ASN A 828 -46.44 2.46 12.13
C ASN A 828 -45.02 2.51 11.56
N VAL A 829 -44.05 2.74 12.44
CA VAL A 829 -42.66 2.49 12.14
C VAL A 829 -42.57 0.99 11.89
N THR A 830 -42.66 0.61 10.62
CA THR A 830 -42.20 -0.72 10.21
C THR A 830 -40.72 -0.73 10.51
N PRO A 831 -40.27 -1.65 11.36
CA PRO A 831 -38.86 -1.73 11.64
C PRO A 831 -38.06 -2.01 10.37
N HIS A 832 -36.83 -1.51 10.37
CA HIS A 832 -35.89 -1.65 9.26
C HIS A 832 -35.71 -3.13 8.85
N LEU A 833 -35.43 -3.34 7.56
CA LEU A 833 -35.28 -4.63 6.85
C LEU A 833 -34.31 -5.66 7.48
N TRP A 834 -33.61 -5.34 8.58
CA TRP A 834 -32.77 -6.26 9.34
C TRP A 834 -33.55 -7.20 10.29
N GLU A 835 -34.86 -7.00 10.46
CA GLU A 835 -35.62 -7.69 11.51
C GLU A 835 -36.14 -9.09 11.21
N LYS A 836 -36.03 -9.61 9.97
CA LYS A 836 -36.59 -10.93 9.69
C LYS A 836 -35.73 -12.13 10.11
N SER A 837 -34.45 -11.95 10.45
CA SER A 837 -33.55 -13.09 10.75
C SER A 837 -33.35 -13.36 12.25
N ALA A 838 -33.50 -12.36 13.12
CA ALA A 838 -33.18 -12.51 14.55
C ALA A 838 -34.31 -13.10 15.40
N GLU A 839 -35.58 -12.94 15.01
CA GLU A 839 -36.72 -13.47 15.79
C GLU A 839 -37.03 -14.95 15.52
N GLN A 840 -36.47 -15.56 14.47
CA GLN A 840 -36.68 -16.99 14.17
C GLN A 840 -35.69 -17.93 14.88
N THR A 841 -34.58 -17.42 15.43
CA THR A 841 -33.59 -18.23 16.16
C THR A 841 -33.82 -18.26 17.67
N ALA A 842 -34.55 -17.29 18.24
CA ALA A 842 -34.82 -17.24 19.68
C ALA A 842 -35.97 -18.17 20.16
N SER A 843 -36.76 -18.79 19.26
CA SER A 843 -37.90 -19.65 19.64
C SER A 843 -37.62 -21.15 19.66
N LYS A 844 -36.36 -21.61 19.45
CA LYS A 844 -36.02 -23.05 19.43
C LYS A 844 -35.01 -23.54 20.48
N SER A 845 -34.68 -22.76 21.49
CA SER A 845 -33.78 -23.20 22.59
C SER A 845 -34.41 -23.06 23.98
N SER A 846 -35.62 -23.59 24.17
CA SER A 846 -36.09 -23.91 25.52
C SER A 846 -36.91 -25.20 25.52
N THR A 847 -36.23 -26.36 25.59
CA THR A 847 -36.65 -27.50 26.43
C THR A 847 -35.67 -28.67 26.29
N THR A 848 -34.81 -28.85 27.28
CA THR A 848 -34.28 -30.17 27.65
C THR A 848 -34.32 -30.30 29.16
N SER A 849 -35.20 -31.16 29.69
CA SER A 849 -34.77 -32.19 30.65
C SER A 849 -35.87 -33.25 30.90
N LYS A 850 -35.39 -34.50 30.96
CA LYS A 850 -35.88 -35.67 31.74
C LYS A 850 -36.95 -36.63 31.17
N SER A 851 -36.40 -37.76 30.70
CA SER A 851 -36.60 -39.15 31.15
C SER A 851 -37.96 -39.87 31.02
N ALA A 852 -37.85 -41.03 30.35
CA ALA A 852 -38.44 -42.33 30.63
C ALA A 852 -39.85 -42.71 30.11
N GLN A 853 -39.87 -43.90 29.50
CA GLN A 853 -40.95 -44.87 29.29
C GLN A 853 -41.78 -44.88 27.98
N LYS A 854 -41.92 -46.14 27.52
CA LYS A 854 -42.55 -46.78 26.34
C LYS A 854 -43.93 -46.26 25.86
N PRO A 855 -44.37 -46.66 24.64
CA PRO A 855 -45.43 -45.99 23.90
C PRO A 855 -46.83 -46.59 24.12
N ALA A 856 -47.87 -45.75 24.12
CA ALA A 856 -49.18 -46.03 23.50
C ALA A 856 -50.21 -44.88 23.65
N ALA A 857 -50.99 -44.70 22.58
CA ALA A 857 -52.37 -44.20 22.49
C ALA A 857 -52.69 -42.67 22.55
N LYS A 858 -53.32 -42.20 21.45
CA LYS A 858 -54.15 -40.98 21.31
C LYS A 858 -55.52 -41.15 22.06
N PRO A 859 -56.47 -40.18 22.01
CA PRO A 859 -56.44 -38.82 22.56
C PRO A 859 -57.76 -38.48 23.31
N THR A 860 -57.79 -37.51 24.23
CA THR A 860 -59.05 -36.72 24.42
C THR A 860 -58.87 -35.36 25.10
N ARG A 861 -59.42 -34.34 24.40
CA ARG A 861 -59.81 -32.99 24.84
C ARG A 861 -60.54 -32.97 26.20
N ARG A 862 -60.27 -31.96 27.05
CA ARG A 862 -61.17 -30.80 27.31
C ARG A 862 -60.70 -29.89 28.47
N ARG A 863 -60.62 -28.60 28.13
CA ARG A 863 -61.21 -27.41 28.79
C ARG A 863 -60.95 -27.11 30.29
N LYS A 864 -60.31 -25.94 30.47
CA LYS A 864 -60.77 -24.71 31.16
C LYS A 864 -60.90 -24.68 32.70
N LYS A 865 -60.12 -23.76 33.28
CA LYS A 865 -60.39 -22.69 34.29
C LYS A 865 -59.32 -22.75 35.40
N ALA A 866 -58.47 -21.75 35.62
CA ALA A 866 -58.66 -20.35 36.05
C ALA A 866 -58.09 -20.18 37.48
N SER A 867 -57.44 -19.03 37.72
CA SER A 867 -56.82 -18.52 38.96
C SER A 867 -55.63 -19.33 39.52
N ALA A 868 -54.52 -18.73 39.93
CA ALA A 868 -54.19 -17.35 40.26
C ALA A 868 -52.81 -16.95 39.69
#